data_AF-A0A4R1Q1F4-F1
#
_entry.id   AF-A0A4R1Q1F4-F1
#
_cell.length_a   1.000
_cell.length_b   1.000
_cell.length_c   1.000
_cell.angle_alpha   90.00
_cell.angle_beta   90.00
_cell.angle_gamma   90.00
#
_symmetry.space_group_name_H-M   'P 1'
#
loop_
_entity.id
_entity.type
_entity.pdbx_description
1 polymer ?
#
loop_
_entity_poly.entity_id
_entity_poly.type
_entity_poly.pdbx_seq_one_letter_code
_entity_poly.pdbx_strand_id
1 'polypeptide(L)'
;MNNIMAIALQEMRVGIKGISYWVLVVIVNCLLFYSLYEERFFALKAIAVFYLFFVFWNIGMISRDWRSGTVEIVSTLPCKDWELLLGRAVSSFLLLGLLGMQMFFVVAAMVLFVFPAPVPFFDLLGNYWLNYLLIIINSICVTLFIDTICRSNIFLAALITAIYLLVSSILDGDHNTLLPYWLPPVNLAYNLAATEFPSQLTGRFPKNGFLPMVLCQQLGLSAMLFLGSYYIYSKRRSREKRGLSTIVLATAAFAVFLAGSLSFVLEYKAREQSYQESFKNAVADAGQAADRSNRLQPVSYVMDINLKTALNTVDCDVKLVLKNTGDSQVQEIPLTLKNYYAVQHVTDGSGEQLVWERQGDFVAVKLNEPLAAGATMEIALHYSGKVGEWFTDYEAQPRGLINFVSPAMTLLRSGHAWYPVLGKNPVYNIAEYQSRWSNEPIQNLSARNVSHLPAAFAITVEIDRDMEVVTGLPLREGIDVSEGTGRKFTFFSSSAQDAFLLAAPYVKIADQSTNVTAYCAKLHEENANTIITLVKDRTTFYENLIPRTNKQYLSVVEVPQFLLDSWLEETAERRKLGLRNAILISEYFWKLLPNEETSEKKLQMLYFEEAVLSLWWPAFDTSAPGSISAGMLSYMYTLYKENGLGKAYYEDVKQFWLQFKPVPNLVAGEDGDRSQAGGDNLVVKEIFLILDDIRQSELGDEGVKSFMQKIYAESVNTYDRELGWPDMLHIMDDFGQELLQKGYSTQQVKRIMTGPRQKAEAMNSQNLVSVEEAKSFRFRVR
;
A
#
# COMPACT_ATOMS: atom_id res chain seq x y z
N MET A 1 49.14 9.34 -5.42
CA MET A 1 48.43 9.38 -4.12
C MET A 1 48.82 10.58 -3.28
N ASN A 2 50.12 10.87 -3.07
CA ASN A 2 50.56 12.01 -2.23
C ASN A 2 50.00 13.38 -2.64
N ASN A 3 49.96 13.70 -3.95
CA ASN A 3 49.42 14.99 -4.42
C ASN A 3 47.90 15.13 -4.19
N ILE A 4 47.12 14.08 -4.44
CA ILE A 4 45.65 14.09 -4.27
C ILE A 4 45.29 14.34 -2.81
N MET A 5 45.95 13.62 -1.90
CA MET A 5 45.69 13.78 -0.46
C MET A 5 46.17 15.14 0.06
N ALA A 6 47.29 15.67 -0.45
CA ALA A 6 47.75 17.01 -0.10
C ALA A 6 46.77 18.10 -0.56
N ILE A 7 46.24 17.98 -1.78
CA ILE A 7 45.18 18.86 -2.30
C ILE A 7 43.93 18.72 -1.44
N ALA A 8 43.49 17.50 -1.15
CA ALA A 8 42.30 17.26 -0.35
C ALA A 8 42.42 17.87 1.06
N LEU A 9 43.55 17.65 1.75
CA LEU A 9 43.79 18.21 3.09
C LEU A 9 43.83 19.74 3.09
N GLN A 10 44.43 20.35 2.06
CA GLN A 10 44.46 21.80 1.94
C GLN A 10 43.06 22.37 1.69
N GLU A 11 42.29 21.74 0.79
CA GLU A 11 40.90 22.11 0.51
C GLU A 11 40.00 21.95 1.74
N MET A 12 40.16 20.86 2.50
CA MET A 12 39.47 20.65 3.78
C MET A 12 39.80 21.75 4.77
N ARG A 13 41.08 22.13 4.87
CA ARG A 13 41.52 23.19 5.80
C ARG A 13 40.90 24.54 5.47
N VAL A 14 40.76 24.86 4.18
CA VAL A 14 40.08 26.08 3.74
C VAL A 14 38.58 25.98 3.99
N GLY A 15 37.96 24.82 3.70
CA GLY A 15 36.55 24.57 3.94
C GLY A 15 36.15 24.72 5.41
N ILE A 16 36.90 24.10 6.33
CA ILE A 16 36.66 24.17 7.78
C ILE A 16 36.86 25.58 8.33
N LYS A 17 37.81 26.34 7.78
CA LYS A 17 38.00 27.75 8.16
C LYS A 17 36.93 28.68 7.59
N GLY A 18 36.19 28.24 6.57
CA GLY A 18 35.15 29.02 5.92
C GLY A 18 33.84 29.02 6.72
N ILE A 19 33.18 30.18 6.79
CA ILE A 19 31.89 30.33 7.48
C ILE A 19 30.78 29.48 6.84
N SER A 20 30.90 29.20 5.54
CA SER A 20 29.92 28.46 4.73
C SER A 20 29.74 27.01 5.18
N TYR A 21 30.81 26.32 5.61
CA TYR A 21 30.73 24.96 6.15
C TYR A 21 29.97 24.95 7.48
N TRP A 22 30.26 25.89 8.39
CA TRP A 22 29.57 25.98 9.68
C TRP A 22 28.11 26.41 9.55
N VAL A 23 27.78 27.28 8.59
CA VAL A 23 26.40 27.61 8.25
C VAL A 23 25.65 26.37 7.76
N LEU A 24 26.27 25.55 6.90
CA LEU A 24 25.69 24.27 6.47
C LEU A 24 25.45 23.35 7.68
N VAL A 25 26.45 23.17 8.56
CA VAL A 25 26.32 22.37 9.79
C VAL A 25 25.14 22.87 10.62
N VAL A 26 25.01 24.18 10.86
CA VAL A 26 23.91 24.75 11.65
C VAL A 26 22.56 24.53 10.98
N ILE A 27 22.41 24.83 9.68
CA ILE A 27 21.15 24.62 8.95
C ILE A 27 20.73 23.16 9.00
N VAL A 28 21.68 22.26 8.76
CA VAL A 28 21.46 20.82 8.80
C VAL A 28 21.01 20.36 10.18
N ASN A 29 21.65 20.87 11.24
CA ASN A 29 21.24 20.55 12.61
C ASN A 29 19.89 21.16 12.97
N CYS A 30 19.59 22.41 12.59
CA CYS A 30 18.28 23.03 12.81
C CYS A 30 17.17 22.25 12.10
N LEU A 31 17.40 21.82 10.86
CA LEU A 31 16.47 20.97 10.12
C LEU A 31 16.35 19.59 10.76
N LEU A 32 17.45 19.00 11.23
CA LEU A 32 17.43 17.73 11.94
C LEU A 32 16.61 17.85 13.25
N PHE A 33 16.85 18.89 14.05
CA PHE A 33 16.07 19.17 15.27
C PHE A 33 14.61 19.49 14.99
N TYR A 34 14.31 20.30 13.97
CA TYR A 34 12.95 20.59 13.54
C TYR A 34 12.23 19.31 13.06
N SER A 35 12.90 18.51 12.24
CA SER A 35 12.39 17.22 11.78
C SER A 35 12.17 16.24 12.94
N LEU A 36 12.97 16.31 14.00
CA LEU A 36 12.78 15.49 15.20
C LEU A 36 11.69 16.06 16.14
N TYR A 37 11.38 17.36 16.06
CA TYR A 37 10.45 18.06 16.95
C TYR A 37 9.01 18.05 16.43
N GLU A 38 8.77 18.35 15.15
CA GLU A 38 7.40 18.38 14.61
C GLU A 38 6.85 16.99 14.30
N GLU A 39 7.65 16.09 13.72
CA GLU A 39 7.20 14.76 13.32
C GLU A 39 8.35 13.75 13.46
N ARG A 40 8.35 12.97 14.55
CA ARG A 40 9.45 12.10 15.01
C ARG A 40 9.99 11.06 14.01
N PHE A 41 9.43 10.96 12.80
CA PHE A 41 9.87 10.06 11.73
C PHE A 41 10.29 10.76 10.41
N PHE A 42 10.40 12.09 10.38
CA PHE A 42 10.72 12.86 9.16
C PHE A 42 12.21 12.94 8.81
N ALA A 43 13.07 12.08 9.40
CA ALA A 43 14.52 12.10 9.21
C ALA A 43 14.97 11.94 7.73
N LEU A 44 14.08 11.52 6.82
CA LEU A 44 14.39 11.09 5.45
C LEU A 44 13.93 12.10 4.38
N LYS A 45 12.78 12.76 4.53
CA LYS A 45 12.50 13.99 3.76
C LYS A 45 13.53 15.07 4.07
N ALA A 46 14.09 15.07 5.28
CA ALA A 46 15.26 15.87 5.62
C ALA A 46 16.49 15.50 4.77
N ILE A 47 16.69 14.24 4.37
CA ILE A 47 17.77 13.81 3.45
C ILE A 47 17.58 14.34 2.02
N ALA A 48 16.34 14.36 1.50
CA ALA A 48 16.05 15.00 0.22
C ALA A 48 16.41 16.49 0.25
N VAL A 49 16.04 17.16 1.35
CA VAL A 49 16.40 18.55 1.64
C VAL A 49 17.91 18.70 1.83
N PHE A 50 18.60 17.77 2.49
CA PHE A 50 20.06 17.77 2.65
C PHE A 50 20.78 17.60 1.32
N TYR A 51 20.26 16.79 0.39
CA TYR A 51 20.82 16.71 -0.96
C TYR A 51 20.80 18.06 -1.67
N LEU A 52 19.71 18.84 -1.57
CA LEU A 52 19.65 20.20 -2.10
C LEU A 52 20.78 21.06 -1.51
N PHE A 53 20.93 21.05 -0.18
CA PHE A 53 21.98 21.80 0.50
C PHE A 53 23.39 21.32 0.13
N PHE A 54 23.61 20.02 -0.04
CA PHE A 54 24.90 19.45 -0.42
C PHE A 54 25.29 19.86 -1.84
N VAL A 55 24.36 19.82 -2.79
CA VAL A 55 24.62 20.27 -4.17
C VAL A 55 24.96 21.77 -4.19
N PHE A 56 24.17 22.62 -3.53
CA PHE A 56 24.47 24.07 -3.45
C PHE A 56 25.78 24.38 -2.74
N TRP A 57 26.09 23.67 -1.65
CA TRP A 57 27.34 23.84 -0.93
C TRP A 57 28.56 23.40 -1.76
N ASN A 58 28.46 22.25 -2.44
CA ASN A 58 29.50 21.76 -3.35
C ASN A 58 29.79 22.78 -4.47
N ILE A 59 28.77 23.49 -4.99
CA ILE A 59 28.99 24.54 -6.01
C ILE A 59 29.89 25.63 -5.46
N GLY A 60 29.62 26.11 -4.24
CA GLY A 60 30.42 27.13 -3.59
C GLY A 60 31.87 26.71 -3.34
N MET A 61 32.09 25.43 -3.04
CA MET A 61 33.43 24.87 -2.81
C MET A 61 34.20 24.66 -4.12
N ILE A 62 33.56 24.08 -5.14
CA ILE A 62 34.20 23.72 -6.40
C ILE A 62 34.47 24.96 -7.27
N SER A 63 33.57 25.95 -7.26
CA SER A 63 33.73 27.22 -8.00
C SER A 63 34.60 28.27 -7.28
N ARG A 64 35.11 27.96 -6.07
CA ARG A 64 35.82 28.91 -5.21
C ARG A 64 36.97 29.61 -5.92
N ASP A 65 37.77 28.87 -6.68
CA ASP A 65 38.98 29.41 -7.29
C ASP A 65 38.69 30.50 -8.34
N TRP A 66 37.50 30.47 -8.95
CA TRP A 66 37.01 31.54 -9.81
C TRP A 66 36.57 32.76 -9.02
N ARG A 67 35.90 32.55 -7.88
CA ARG A 67 35.48 33.62 -6.98
C ARG A 67 36.67 34.36 -6.35
N SER A 68 37.75 33.65 -6.04
CA SER A 68 38.98 34.23 -5.51
C SER A 68 39.94 34.75 -6.58
N GLY A 69 39.61 34.61 -7.87
CA GLY A 69 40.49 35.03 -8.97
C GLY A 69 41.80 34.23 -9.07
N THR A 70 41.87 33.04 -8.47
CA THR A 70 43.09 32.22 -8.37
C THR A 70 43.19 31.15 -9.46
N VAL A 71 42.27 31.15 -10.42
CA VAL A 71 42.17 30.16 -11.51
C VAL A 71 43.46 30.07 -12.31
N GLU A 72 44.07 31.21 -12.65
CA GLU A 72 45.32 31.25 -13.43
C GLU A 72 46.48 30.62 -12.64
N ILE A 73 46.53 30.86 -11.33
CA ILE A 73 47.53 30.28 -10.42
C ILE A 73 47.33 28.76 -10.30
N VAL A 74 46.08 28.30 -10.15
CA VAL A 74 45.77 26.87 -10.06
C VAL A 74 46.06 26.17 -11.39
N SER A 75 45.85 26.85 -12.52
CA SER A 75 46.11 26.30 -13.85
C SER A 75 47.61 26.10 -14.13
N THR A 76 48.49 26.86 -13.46
CA THR A 76 49.95 26.82 -13.61
C THR A 76 50.65 25.85 -12.64
N LEU A 77 49.92 25.25 -11.69
CA LEU A 77 50.47 24.24 -10.78
C LEU A 77 50.93 22.99 -11.55
N PRO A 78 52.09 22.40 -11.21
CA PRO A 78 52.64 21.20 -11.86
C PRO A 78 51.94 19.91 -11.40
N CYS A 79 50.61 19.93 -11.35
CA CYS A 79 49.76 18.82 -10.94
C CYS A 79 48.99 18.29 -12.14
N LYS A 80 48.81 16.97 -12.24
CA LYS A 80 48.00 16.38 -13.32
C LYS A 80 46.53 16.77 -13.15
N ASP A 81 45.81 16.97 -14.24
CA ASP A 81 44.41 17.43 -14.23
C ASP A 81 43.47 16.53 -13.40
N TRP A 82 43.68 15.22 -13.46
CA TRP A 82 42.88 14.27 -12.67
C TRP A 82 43.23 14.32 -11.18
N GLU A 83 44.45 14.72 -10.79
CA GLU A 83 44.85 14.85 -9.39
C GLU A 83 44.16 16.04 -8.71
N LEU A 84 43.93 17.12 -9.46
CA LEU A 84 43.22 18.30 -8.96
C LEU A 84 41.71 18.04 -8.81
N LEU A 85 41.07 17.48 -9.85
CA LEU A 85 39.64 17.16 -9.80
C LEU A 85 39.34 16.10 -8.73
N LEU A 86 40.14 15.03 -8.67
CA LEU A 86 39.97 13.98 -7.67
C LEU A 86 40.31 14.49 -6.26
N GLY A 87 41.32 15.34 -6.10
CA GLY A 87 41.65 15.96 -4.81
C GLY A 87 40.51 16.81 -4.26
N ARG A 88 39.84 17.59 -5.12
CA ARG A 88 38.64 18.36 -4.73
C ARG A 88 37.46 17.46 -4.41
N ALA A 89 37.19 16.45 -5.24
CA ALA A 89 36.12 15.48 -5.00
C ALA A 89 36.31 14.76 -3.65
N VAL A 90 37.53 14.30 -3.37
CA VAL A 90 37.88 13.67 -2.09
C VAL A 90 37.74 14.66 -0.93
N SER A 91 38.12 15.92 -1.10
CA SER A 91 37.92 16.94 -0.06
C SER A 91 36.45 17.16 0.27
N SER A 92 35.60 17.32 -0.75
CA SER A 92 34.14 17.46 -0.55
C SER A 92 33.57 16.21 0.12
N PHE A 93 34.00 15.03 -0.33
CA PHE A 93 33.57 13.76 0.24
C PHE A 93 33.94 13.63 1.72
N LEU A 94 35.16 14.02 2.11
CA LEU A 94 35.59 13.97 3.51
C LEU A 94 34.88 15.01 4.38
N LEU A 95 34.67 16.24 3.90
CA LEU A 95 33.93 17.27 4.65
C LEU A 95 32.46 16.88 4.86
N LEU A 96 31.80 16.37 3.82
CA LEU A 96 30.45 15.83 3.95
C LEU A 96 30.46 14.55 4.78
N GLY A 97 31.48 13.70 4.68
CA GLY A 97 31.64 12.53 5.56
C GLY A 97 31.71 12.90 7.05
N LEU A 98 32.41 13.99 7.39
CA LEU A 98 32.45 14.52 8.76
C LEU A 98 31.08 15.05 9.22
N LEU A 99 30.38 15.77 8.34
CA LEU A 99 29.00 16.20 8.59
C LEU A 99 28.09 14.98 8.80
N GLY A 100 28.21 13.93 8.00
CA GLY A 100 27.47 12.68 8.15
C GLY A 100 27.75 11.96 9.46
N MET A 101 29.02 11.86 9.86
CA MET A 101 29.36 11.32 11.18
C MET A 101 28.70 12.14 12.30
N GLN A 102 28.74 13.46 12.20
CA GLN A 102 28.10 14.35 13.17
C GLN A 102 26.59 14.14 13.22
N MET A 103 25.92 14.12 12.07
CA MET A 103 24.48 13.86 11.97
C MET A 103 24.12 12.49 12.52
N PHE A 104 24.90 11.46 12.18
CA PHE A 104 24.75 10.11 12.71
C PHE A 104 24.83 10.11 14.25
N PHE A 105 25.81 10.76 14.84
CA PHE A 105 25.93 10.83 16.30
C PHE A 105 24.78 11.59 16.97
N VAL A 106 24.27 12.66 16.34
CA VAL A 106 23.09 13.37 16.86
C VAL A 106 21.86 12.47 16.82
N VAL A 107 21.61 11.79 15.69
CA VAL A 107 20.48 10.85 15.55
C VAL A 107 20.62 9.69 16.54
N ALA A 108 21.80 9.06 16.61
CA ALA A 108 22.07 7.96 17.53
C ALA A 108 21.90 8.36 18.99
N ALA A 109 22.39 9.54 19.40
CA ALA A 109 22.20 10.04 20.75
C ALA A 109 20.71 10.31 21.03
N MET A 110 19.98 10.91 20.10
CA MET A 110 18.54 11.18 20.28
C MET A 110 17.73 9.88 20.37
N VAL A 111 18.04 8.87 19.55
CA VAL A 111 17.44 7.52 19.67
C VAL A 111 17.78 6.89 21.02
N LEU A 112 19.02 7.00 21.50
CA LEU A 112 19.40 6.40 22.78
C LEU A 112 18.79 7.11 24.00
N PHE A 113 18.58 8.43 23.94
CA PHE A 113 18.20 9.24 25.12
C PHE A 113 16.77 9.76 25.11
N VAL A 114 16.12 9.88 23.95
CA VAL A 114 14.79 10.50 23.80
C VAL A 114 13.74 9.51 23.32
N PHE A 115 14.10 8.58 22.42
CA PHE A 115 13.17 7.65 21.80
C PHE A 115 13.76 6.23 21.74
N PRO A 116 13.47 5.33 22.70
CA PRO A 116 13.94 3.94 22.61
C PRO A 116 13.34 3.32 21.34
N ALA A 117 14.16 3.25 20.29
CA ALA A 117 13.73 2.74 19.00
C ALA A 117 13.81 1.20 19.03
N PRO A 118 12.79 0.51 18.48
CA PRO A 118 12.74 -0.94 18.40
C PRO A 118 13.70 -1.54 17.34
N VAL A 119 14.32 -0.70 16.51
CA VAL A 119 15.16 -1.15 15.39
C VAL A 119 16.56 -1.55 15.89
N PRO A 120 17.08 -2.74 15.54
CA PRO A 120 18.46 -3.12 15.81
C PRO A 120 19.42 -2.06 15.27
N PHE A 121 20.25 -1.50 16.16
CA PHE A 121 21.18 -0.40 15.86
C PHE A 121 22.06 -0.66 14.62
N PHE A 122 22.41 -1.92 14.36
CA PHE A 122 23.26 -2.32 13.24
C PHE A 122 22.57 -2.24 11.87
N ASP A 123 21.26 -2.51 11.78
CA ASP A 123 20.51 -2.42 10.53
C ASP A 123 20.27 -0.95 10.15
N LEU A 124 19.99 -0.12 11.16
CA LEU A 124 19.91 1.34 11.02
C LEU A 124 21.24 1.93 10.53
N LEU A 125 22.36 1.44 11.06
CA LEU A 125 23.72 1.87 10.70
C LEU A 125 24.04 1.56 9.23
N GLY A 126 23.78 0.33 8.77
CA GLY A 126 24.07 -0.09 7.40
C GLY A 126 23.30 0.71 6.36
N ASN A 127 21.99 0.87 6.58
CA ASN A 127 21.13 1.61 5.67
C ASN A 127 21.44 3.12 5.65
N TYR A 128 21.75 3.72 6.80
CA TYR A 128 22.15 5.13 6.86
C TYR A 128 23.39 5.40 6.00
N TRP A 129 24.47 4.64 6.22
CA TRP A 129 25.75 4.91 5.55
C TRP A 129 25.71 4.60 4.05
N LEU A 130 25.06 3.52 3.64
CA LEU A 130 24.91 3.19 2.22
C LEU A 130 24.26 4.36 1.45
N ASN A 131 23.14 4.87 1.96
CA ASN A 131 22.40 5.94 1.33
C ASN A 131 23.13 7.29 1.40
N TYR A 132 23.68 7.62 2.57
CA TYR A 132 24.42 8.88 2.77
C TYR A 132 25.62 8.99 1.81
N LEU A 133 26.37 7.90 1.66
CA LEU A 133 27.53 7.86 0.76
C LEU A 133 27.13 8.01 -0.72
N LEU A 134 26.05 7.37 -1.16
CA LEU A 134 25.54 7.51 -2.52
C LEU A 134 25.13 8.95 -2.83
N ILE A 135 24.42 9.59 -1.91
CA ILE A 135 23.98 10.99 -2.01
C ILE A 135 25.17 11.93 -2.10
N ILE A 136 26.20 11.73 -1.27
CA ILE A 136 27.44 12.51 -1.35
C ILE A 136 28.09 12.35 -2.72
N ILE A 137 28.32 11.11 -3.16
CA ILE A 137 29.02 10.82 -4.41
C ILE A 137 28.27 11.46 -5.59
N ASN A 138 26.95 11.29 -5.66
CA ASN A 138 26.10 11.90 -6.69
C ASN A 138 26.16 13.43 -6.63
N SER A 139 26.01 14.04 -5.44
CA SER A 139 26.02 15.50 -5.30
C SER A 139 27.33 16.11 -5.80
N ILE A 140 28.47 15.47 -5.51
CA ILE A 140 29.80 15.90 -5.96
C ILE A 140 29.93 15.76 -7.48
N CYS A 141 29.56 14.60 -8.04
CA CYS A 141 29.72 14.35 -9.48
C CYS A 141 28.82 15.24 -10.34
N VAL A 142 27.57 15.45 -9.93
CA VAL A 142 26.63 16.38 -10.59
C VAL A 142 27.19 17.80 -10.55
N THR A 143 27.67 18.24 -9.38
CA THR A 143 28.21 19.59 -9.22
C THR A 143 29.45 19.83 -10.06
N LEU A 144 30.40 18.87 -10.06
CA LEU A 144 31.60 18.94 -10.87
C LEU A 144 31.25 19.06 -12.36
N PHE A 145 30.24 18.31 -12.82
CA PHE A 145 29.80 18.34 -14.21
C PHE A 145 29.17 19.68 -14.60
N ILE A 146 28.26 20.20 -13.77
CA ILE A 146 27.61 21.49 -13.99
C ILE A 146 28.65 22.62 -13.99
N ASP A 147 29.53 22.68 -12.99
CA ASP A 147 30.60 23.70 -12.93
C ASP A 147 31.50 23.66 -14.18
N THR A 148 31.86 22.44 -14.60
CA THR A 148 32.68 22.23 -15.78
C THR A 148 31.94 22.69 -17.05
N ILE A 149 30.65 22.46 -17.22
CA ILE A 149 29.88 22.96 -18.38
C ILE A 149 29.78 24.49 -18.35
N CYS A 150 29.43 25.06 -17.21
CA CYS A 150 29.16 26.49 -17.02
C CYS A 150 30.38 27.39 -17.10
N ARG A 151 31.57 26.83 -17.36
CA ARG A 151 32.85 27.55 -17.35
C ARG A 151 33.02 28.35 -16.06
N SER A 152 32.49 27.80 -14.97
CA SER A 152 32.54 28.37 -13.63
C SER A 152 31.91 29.76 -13.47
N ASN A 153 30.94 30.10 -14.32
CA ASN A 153 29.99 31.17 -14.03
C ASN A 153 29.04 30.68 -12.92
N ILE A 154 29.20 31.23 -11.71
CA ILE A 154 28.44 30.81 -10.53
C ILE A 154 26.93 31.01 -10.68
N PHE A 155 26.50 32.06 -11.40
CA PHE A 155 25.07 32.32 -11.62
C PHE A 155 24.47 31.29 -12.57
N LEU A 156 25.18 30.95 -13.64
CA LEU A 156 24.74 29.92 -14.58
C LEU A 156 24.79 28.53 -13.95
N ALA A 157 25.83 28.23 -13.16
CA ALA A 157 25.93 26.98 -12.41
C ALA A 157 24.77 26.85 -11.40
N ALA A 158 24.49 27.90 -10.61
CA ALA A 158 23.36 27.92 -9.69
C ALA A 158 22.01 27.78 -10.40
N LEU A 159 21.82 28.41 -11.56
CA LEU A 159 20.59 28.31 -12.35
C LEU A 159 20.39 26.90 -12.92
N ILE A 160 21.42 26.31 -13.54
CA ILE A 160 21.33 24.94 -14.08
C ILE A 160 21.14 23.94 -12.95
N THR A 161 21.77 24.15 -11.79
CA THR A 161 21.50 23.36 -10.60
C THR A 161 20.07 23.52 -10.12
N ALA A 162 19.52 24.73 -10.05
CA ALA A 162 18.14 24.94 -9.64
C ALA A 162 17.15 24.25 -10.60
N ILE A 163 17.41 24.30 -11.91
CA ILE A 163 16.62 23.57 -12.92
C ILE A 163 16.76 22.06 -12.74
N TYR A 164 17.99 21.56 -12.54
CA TYR A 164 18.23 20.14 -12.27
C TYR A 164 17.46 19.68 -11.04
N LEU A 165 17.49 20.45 -9.95
CA LEU A 165 16.79 20.14 -8.72
C LEU A 165 15.26 20.23 -8.87
N LEU A 166 14.75 21.22 -9.62
CA LEU A 166 13.33 21.36 -9.93
C LEU A 166 12.83 20.17 -10.78
N VAL A 167 13.60 19.78 -11.79
CA VAL A 167 13.29 18.61 -12.63
C VAL A 167 13.35 17.34 -11.78
N SER A 168 14.37 17.18 -10.94
CA SER A 168 14.46 16.08 -9.97
C SER A 168 13.26 16.05 -9.03
N SER A 169 12.80 17.18 -8.48
CA SER A 169 11.66 17.22 -7.55
C SER A 169 10.31 16.98 -8.24
N ILE A 170 10.12 17.49 -9.47
CA ILE A 170 8.90 17.25 -10.26
C ILE A 170 8.83 15.77 -10.68
N LEU A 171 9.97 15.19 -11.07
CA LEU A 171 10.06 13.77 -11.44
C LEU A 171 10.06 12.83 -10.23
N ASP A 172 10.43 13.33 -9.04
CA ASP A 172 10.26 12.60 -7.77
C ASP A 172 8.77 12.39 -7.47
N GLY A 173 7.90 13.35 -7.80
CA GLY A 173 6.55 13.48 -7.25
C GLY A 173 5.55 12.32 -7.45
N ASP A 174 5.89 11.24 -8.16
CA ASP A 174 4.98 10.11 -8.30
C ASP A 174 5.67 8.76 -8.52
N HIS A 175 6.06 8.14 -7.42
CA HIS A 175 6.90 6.94 -7.40
C HIS A 175 6.23 5.68 -7.97
N ASN A 176 4.91 5.69 -8.20
CA ASN A 176 4.15 4.52 -8.59
C ASN A 176 3.55 4.57 -10.02
N THR A 177 3.37 5.74 -10.67
CA THR A 177 2.70 5.75 -12.01
C THR A 177 3.05 6.86 -13.03
N LEU A 178 3.52 8.06 -12.66
CA LEU A 178 3.64 9.16 -13.65
C LEU A 178 4.98 9.25 -14.38
N LEU A 179 5.97 8.40 -14.10
CA LEU A 179 7.23 8.48 -14.86
C LEU A 179 7.02 7.98 -16.29
N PRO A 180 7.37 8.78 -17.31
CA PRO A 180 7.57 8.23 -18.63
C PRO A 180 8.67 7.15 -18.53
N TYR A 181 8.38 5.94 -19.02
CA TYR A 181 9.25 4.76 -18.96
C TYR A 181 10.69 4.98 -19.50
N TRP A 182 10.96 6.12 -20.13
CA TRP A 182 12.23 6.54 -20.72
C TRP A 182 13.06 7.50 -19.85
N LEU A 183 12.57 7.92 -18.67
CA LEU A 183 13.27 8.78 -17.69
C LEU A 183 13.67 8.13 -16.34
N PRO A 184 14.14 6.85 -16.26
CA PRO A 184 14.63 6.26 -15.01
C PRO A 184 15.80 6.93 -14.26
N PRO A 185 16.75 7.69 -14.88
CA PRO A 185 18.07 7.84 -14.25
C PRO A 185 18.26 8.99 -13.26
N VAL A 186 17.23 9.81 -12.99
CA VAL A 186 17.37 11.03 -12.17
C VAL A 186 16.63 10.93 -10.82
N ASN A 187 16.09 9.76 -10.49
CA ASN A 187 15.12 9.63 -9.41
C ASN A 187 15.77 9.61 -8.01
N LEU A 188 15.55 10.67 -7.22
CA LEU A 188 16.02 10.78 -5.84
C LEU A 188 15.20 9.90 -4.89
N ALA A 189 13.93 9.65 -5.23
CA ALA A 189 12.97 8.84 -4.51
C ALA A 189 13.42 7.42 -4.28
N TYR A 190 14.26 6.88 -5.16
CA TYR A 190 14.77 5.53 -4.98
C TYR A 190 15.67 5.45 -3.73
N ASN A 191 16.53 6.47 -3.56
CA ASN A 191 17.40 6.58 -2.38
C ASN A 191 16.60 6.84 -1.10
N LEU A 192 15.39 7.40 -1.22
CA LEU A 192 14.46 7.66 -0.11
C LEU A 192 13.55 6.44 0.19
N ALA A 193 13.12 5.69 -0.82
CA ALA A 193 12.33 4.47 -0.65
C ALA A 193 13.14 3.33 -0.03
N ALA A 194 14.44 3.32 -0.30
CA ALA A 194 15.38 2.45 0.39
C ALA A 194 15.55 2.78 1.88
N THR A 195 14.98 3.89 2.35
CA THR A 195 15.18 4.39 3.71
C THR A 195 13.96 4.27 4.62
N GLU A 196 12.75 4.15 4.09
CA GLU A 196 11.55 4.19 4.93
C GLU A 196 11.12 2.80 5.41
N PHE A 197 11.03 1.81 4.51
CA PHE A 197 10.66 0.43 4.85
C PHE A 197 11.27 -0.56 3.83
N PRO A 198 11.97 -1.64 4.25
CA PRO A 198 12.39 -2.70 3.34
C PRO A 198 11.23 -3.27 2.51
N SER A 199 10.03 -3.20 3.10
CA SER A 199 8.77 -3.56 2.45
C SER A 199 8.44 -2.61 1.28
N GLN A 200 8.66 -1.30 1.39
CA GLN A 200 8.40 -0.34 0.30
C GLN A 200 9.31 -0.56 -0.92
N LEU A 201 10.58 -0.92 -0.70
CA LEU A 201 11.45 -1.37 -1.78
C LEU A 201 10.91 -2.64 -2.46
N THR A 202 10.43 -3.60 -1.66
CA THR A 202 9.82 -4.84 -2.13
C THR A 202 8.52 -4.58 -2.91
N GLY A 203 7.70 -3.63 -2.46
CA GLY A 203 6.49 -3.22 -3.15
C GLY A 203 6.74 -2.51 -4.46
N ARG A 204 7.79 -1.69 -4.50
CA ARG A 204 8.21 -1.04 -5.74
C ARG A 204 8.88 -2.02 -6.68
N PHE A 205 9.55 -3.05 -6.19
CA PHE A 205 10.29 -4.02 -7.00
C PHE A 205 10.21 -5.40 -6.33
N PRO A 206 9.14 -6.18 -6.60
CA PRO A 206 8.94 -7.47 -5.94
C PRO A 206 9.99 -8.52 -6.32
N LYS A 207 10.75 -8.27 -7.39
CA LYS A 207 11.86 -9.14 -7.81
C LYS A 207 13.12 -8.86 -6.99
N ASN A 208 13.71 -9.93 -6.44
CA ASN A 208 15.03 -9.88 -5.83
C ASN A 208 16.09 -9.30 -6.78
N GLY A 209 17.02 -8.51 -6.24
CA GLY A 209 18.21 -8.04 -6.97
C GLY A 209 18.12 -6.62 -7.53
N PHE A 210 17.04 -5.88 -7.26
CA PHE A 210 16.93 -4.48 -7.70
C PHE A 210 17.91 -3.54 -6.99
N LEU A 211 18.15 -3.69 -5.68
CA LEU A 211 19.08 -2.83 -4.94
C LEU A 211 20.50 -2.78 -5.56
N PRO A 212 21.16 -3.93 -5.86
CA PRO A 212 22.40 -3.93 -6.63
C PRO A 212 22.31 -3.23 -8.00
N MET A 213 21.20 -3.39 -8.73
CA MET A 213 21.01 -2.75 -10.04
C MET A 213 20.94 -1.24 -9.92
N VAL A 214 20.34 -0.74 -8.85
CA VAL A 214 20.24 0.70 -8.63
C VAL A 214 21.57 1.28 -8.16
N LEU A 215 22.30 0.56 -7.31
CA LEU A 215 23.68 0.91 -6.98
C LEU A 215 24.53 0.99 -8.27
N CYS A 216 24.40 0.02 -9.17
CA CYS A 216 25.09 0.04 -10.47
C CYS A 216 24.69 1.24 -11.33
N GLN A 217 23.39 1.57 -11.39
CA GLN A 217 22.90 2.72 -12.12
C GLN A 217 23.48 4.04 -11.55
N GLN A 218 23.38 4.24 -10.23
CA GLN A 218 23.80 5.48 -9.56
C GLN A 218 25.32 5.66 -9.61
N LEU A 219 26.09 4.59 -9.33
CA LEU A 219 27.54 4.63 -9.43
C LEU A 219 28.01 4.77 -10.89
N GLY A 220 27.31 4.14 -11.84
CA GLY A 220 27.56 4.31 -13.27
C GLY A 220 27.33 5.75 -13.74
N LEU A 221 26.22 6.36 -13.32
CA LEU A 221 25.91 7.78 -13.60
C LEU A 221 26.97 8.70 -13.00
N SER A 222 27.29 8.53 -11.72
CA SER A 222 28.35 9.30 -11.04
C SER A 222 29.70 9.17 -11.72
N ALA A 223 30.10 7.96 -12.08
CA ALA A 223 31.35 7.71 -12.80
C ALA A 223 31.34 8.38 -14.19
N MET A 224 30.23 8.32 -14.92
CA MET A 224 30.06 8.98 -16.22
C MET A 224 30.18 10.51 -16.09
N LEU A 225 29.49 11.11 -15.12
CA LEU A 225 29.53 12.56 -14.86
C LEU A 225 30.94 13.01 -14.46
N PHE A 226 31.63 12.25 -13.60
CA PHE A 226 33.00 12.53 -13.20
C PHE A 226 33.97 12.45 -14.39
N LEU A 227 33.88 11.39 -15.20
CA LEU A 227 34.75 11.19 -16.38
C LEU A 227 34.46 12.22 -17.48
N GLY A 228 33.21 12.60 -17.67
CA GLY A 228 32.81 13.70 -18.56
C GLY A 228 33.39 15.04 -18.10
N SER A 229 33.31 15.33 -16.79
CA SER A 229 33.94 16.51 -16.17
C SER A 229 35.45 16.51 -16.40
N TYR A 230 36.11 15.37 -16.15
CA TYR A 230 37.54 15.20 -16.38
C TYR A 230 37.92 15.42 -17.85
N TYR A 231 37.17 14.86 -18.79
CA TYR A 231 37.40 15.05 -20.23
C TYR A 231 37.28 16.52 -20.64
N ILE A 232 36.19 17.20 -20.24
CA ILE A 232 35.97 18.61 -20.59
C ILE A 232 37.04 19.50 -19.93
N TYR A 233 37.37 19.26 -18.67
CA TYR A 233 38.38 20.01 -17.92
C TYR A 233 39.79 19.84 -18.53
N SER A 234 40.20 18.61 -18.81
CA SER A 234 41.53 18.31 -19.39
C SER A 234 41.68 18.84 -20.82
N LYS A 235 40.63 18.77 -21.65
CA LYS A 235 40.60 19.35 -23.00
C LYS A 235 40.82 20.87 -22.97
N ARG A 236 40.28 21.55 -21.94
CA ARG A 236 40.43 23.00 -21.76
C ARG A 236 41.82 23.38 -21.25
N ARG A 237 42.40 22.58 -20.36
CA ARG A 237 43.68 22.91 -19.69
C ARG A 237 44.92 22.54 -20.53
N SER A 238 44.93 21.39 -21.21
CA SER A 238 46.18 20.84 -21.76
C SER A 238 46.35 20.91 -23.29
N ARG A 239 45.33 21.25 -24.09
CA ARG A 239 45.33 21.17 -25.58
C ARG A 239 45.79 19.82 -26.19
N GLU A 240 46.23 18.83 -25.40
CA GLU A 240 46.68 17.51 -25.84
C GLU A 240 45.51 16.63 -26.32
N LYS A 241 45.74 15.85 -27.38
CA LYS A 241 44.83 14.81 -27.88
C LYS A 241 44.81 13.61 -26.92
N ARG A 242 44.18 13.75 -25.75
CA ARG A 242 43.79 12.59 -24.93
C ARG A 242 42.35 12.23 -25.25
N GLY A 243 42.21 11.45 -26.31
CA GLY A 243 40.91 10.99 -26.81
C GLY A 243 40.52 9.64 -26.23
N LEU A 244 41.37 8.61 -26.33
CA LEU A 244 40.85 7.24 -26.30
C LEU A 244 40.56 6.67 -24.90
N SER A 245 41.51 6.73 -23.96
CA SER A 245 41.35 6.04 -22.65
C SER A 245 40.21 6.63 -21.80
N THR A 246 40.06 7.96 -21.80
CA THR A 246 38.97 8.63 -21.08
C THR A 246 37.62 8.37 -21.73
N ILE A 247 37.56 8.35 -23.08
CA ILE A 247 36.35 7.98 -23.81
C ILE A 247 35.98 6.52 -23.53
N VAL A 248 36.96 5.61 -23.50
CA VAL A 248 36.74 4.19 -23.17
C VAL A 248 36.21 4.03 -21.75
N LEU A 249 36.78 4.72 -20.76
CA LEU A 249 36.29 4.68 -19.38
C LEU A 249 34.89 5.30 -19.25
N ALA A 250 34.62 6.42 -19.91
CA ALA A 250 33.30 7.05 -19.90
C ALA A 250 32.25 6.15 -20.59
N THR A 251 32.65 5.45 -21.65
CA THR A 251 31.81 4.45 -22.34
C THR A 251 31.55 3.24 -21.43
N ALA A 252 32.55 2.77 -20.68
CA ALA A 252 32.38 1.68 -19.72
C ALA A 252 31.44 2.10 -18.57
N ALA A 253 31.60 3.31 -18.03
CA ALA A 253 30.68 3.86 -17.03
C ALA A 253 29.26 4.02 -17.57
N PHE A 254 29.11 4.47 -18.82
CA PHE A 254 27.82 4.54 -19.50
C PHE A 254 27.21 3.15 -19.72
N ALA A 255 28.01 2.14 -20.05
CA ALA A 255 27.53 0.76 -20.17
C ALA A 255 27.04 0.20 -18.83
N VAL A 256 27.75 0.47 -17.73
CA VAL A 256 27.31 0.09 -16.36
C VAL A 256 26.00 0.79 -15.99
N PHE A 257 25.91 2.08 -16.29
CA PHE A 257 24.68 2.86 -16.10
C PHE A 257 23.50 2.32 -16.93
N LEU A 258 23.72 1.99 -18.21
CA LEU A 258 22.71 1.41 -19.08
C LEU A 258 22.29 0.02 -18.63
N ALA A 259 23.23 -0.82 -18.18
CA ALA A 259 22.93 -2.15 -17.65
C ALA A 259 22.04 -2.06 -16.40
N GLY A 260 22.34 -1.13 -15.48
CA GLY A 260 21.48 -0.86 -14.33
C GLY A 260 20.10 -0.31 -14.73
N SER A 261 20.07 0.63 -15.69
CA SER A 261 18.83 1.28 -16.17
C SER A 261 17.91 0.33 -16.95
N LEU A 262 18.47 -0.65 -17.67
CA LEU A 262 17.71 -1.61 -18.48
C LEU A 262 16.73 -2.42 -17.63
N SER A 263 17.14 -2.83 -16.43
CA SER A 263 16.27 -3.56 -15.51
C SER A 263 15.02 -2.77 -15.12
N PHE A 264 15.14 -1.46 -14.90
CA PHE A 264 13.99 -0.60 -14.62
C PHE A 264 13.08 -0.50 -15.83
N VAL A 265 13.64 -0.24 -17.02
CA VAL A 265 12.84 -0.13 -18.25
C VAL A 265 12.07 -1.42 -18.53
N LEU A 266 12.70 -2.58 -18.34
CA LEU A 266 12.05 -3.88 -18.50
C LEU A 266 10.93 -4.08 -17.48
N GLU A 267 11.15 -3.68 -16.24
CA GLU A 267 10.15 -3.78 -15.19
C GLU A 267 8.95 -2.84 -15.43
N TYR A 268 9.18 -1.59 -15.84
CA TYR A 268 8.10 -0.68 -16.22
C TYR A 268 7.31 -1.19 -17.43
N LYS A 269 8.00 -1.70 -18.45
CA LYS A 269 7.33 -2.30 -19.61
C LYS A 269 6.46 -3.50 -19.22
N ALA A 270 6.94 -4.34 -18.30
CA ALA A 270 6.17 -5.49 -17.83
C ALA A 270 4.89 -5.05 -17.08
N ARG A 271 4.95 -3.96 -16.29
CA ARG A 271 3.78 -3.40 -15.59
C ARG A 271 2.76 -2.84 -16.56
N GLU A 272 3.21 -2.04 -17.52
CA GLU A 272 2.31 -1.47 -18.52
C GLU A 272 1.65 -2.58 -19.36
N GLN A 273 2.41 -3.61 -19.74
CA GLN A 273 1.84 -4.79 -20.41
C GLN A 273 0.78 -5.47 -19.55
N SER A 274 1.03 -5.67 -18.26
CA SER A 274 0.05 -6.25 -17.33
C SER A 274 -1.22 -5.41 -17.24
N TYR A 275 -1.11 -4.08 -17.12
CA TYR A 275 -2.26 -3.19 -17.08
C TYR A 275 -3.09 -3.27 -18.36
N GLN A 276 -2.44 -3.19 -19.53
CA GLN A 276 -3.12 -3.27 -20.83
C GLN A 276 -3.80 -4.63 -21.05
N GLU A 277 -3.21 -5.73 -20.57
CA GLU A 277 -3.83 -7.05 -20.59
C GLU A 277 -5.07 -7.12 -19.70
N SER A 278 -5.00 -6.64 -18.45
CA SER A 278 -6.16 -6.55 -17.55
C SER A 278 -7.26 -5.66 -18.14
N PHE A 279 -6.89 -4.56 -18.80
CA PHE A 279 -7.84 -3.66 -19.44
C PHE A 279 -8.57 -4.34 -20.60
N LYS A 280 -7.82 -5.00 -21.50
CA LYS A 280 -8.38 -5.74 -22.62
C LYS A 280 -9.35 -6.85 -22.15
N ASN A 281 -9.00 -7.56 -21.08
CA ASN A 281 -9.87 -8.58 -20.50
C ASN A 281 -11.16 -7.97 -19.94
N ALA A 282 -11.06 -6.87 -19.18
CA ALA A 282 -12.22 -6.16 -18.66
C ALA A 282 -13.20 -5.70 -19.77
N VAL A 283 -12.66 -5.21 -20.91
CA VAL A 283 -13.48 -4.84 -22.08
C VAL A 283 -14.19 -6.07 -22.67
N ALA A 284 -13.48 -7.20 -22.78
CA ALA A 284 -14.06 -8.44 -23.29
C ALA A 284 -15.16 -9.00 -22.36
N ASP A 285 -15.02 -8.81 -21.05
CA ASP A 285 -15.96 -9.26 -20.03
C ASP A 285 -17.19 -8.34 -19.95
N ALA A 286 -17.02 -7.02 -20.10
CA ALA A 286 -18.10 -6.04 -20.10
C ALA A 286 -19.12 -6.25 -21.25
N GLY A 287 -18.66 -6.83 -22.37
CA GLY A 287 -19.53 -7.22 -23.49
C GLY A 287 -20.39 -8.46 -23.23
N GLN A 288 -20.21 -9.15 -22.10
CA GLN A 288 -20.96 -10.35 -21.74
C GLN A 288 -22.03 -10.04 -20.69
N ALA A 289 -23.20 -10.65 -20.84
CA ALA A 289 -24.23 -10.57 -19.81
C ALA A 289 -23.72 -11.26 -18.53
N ALA A 290 -23.68 -10.52 -17.42
CA ALA A 290 -23.33 -11.08 -16.13
C ALA A 290 -24.33 -12.18 -15.77
N ASP A 291 -23.88 -13.43 -15.77
CA ASP A 291 -24.65 -14.58 -15.36
C ASP A 291 -24.36 -14.86 -13.88
N ARG A 292 -25.06 -14.11 -13.03
CA ARG A 292 -25.18 -14.40 -11.60
C ARG A 292 -26.22 -15.49 -11.41
N SER A 293 -26.04 -16.64 -12.05
CA SER A 293 -27.03 -17.70 -11.99
C SER A 293 -27.23 -18.10 -10.51
N ASN A 294 -28.36 -17.70 -9.91
CA ASN A 294 -28.81 -18.18 -8.59
C ASN A 294 -29.15 -19.70 -8.62
N ARG A 295 -28.89 -20.36 -9.75
CA ARG A 295 -29.19 -21.75 -10.01
C ARG A 295 -28.06 -22.68 -9.59
N LEU A 296 -26.83 -22.21 -9.45
CA LEU A 296 -25.72 -23.02 -8.96
C LEU A 296 -25.16 -22.41 -7.69
N GLN A 297 -24.85 -23.25 -6.70
CA GLN A 297 -24.22 -22.83 -5.44
C GLN A 297 -22.99 -23.68 -5.14
N PRO A 298 -21.86 -23.07 -4.71
CA PRO A 298 -20.70 -23.83 -4.26
C PRO A 298 -21.01 -24.50 -2.91
N VAL A 299 -20.63 -25.76 -2.77
CA VAL A 299 -20.75 -26.54 -1.54
C VAL A 299 -19.39 -26.63 -0.84
N SER A 300 -18.33 -26.94 -1.58
CA SER A 300 -16.98 -27.03 -1.03
C SER A 300 -15.88 -26.81 -2.07
N TYR A 301 -14.75 -26.29 -1.59
CA TYR A 301 -13.49 -26.16 -2.31
C TYR A 301 -12.41 -27.00 -1.61
N VAL A 302 -11.74 -27.86 -2.37
CA VAL A 302 -10.49 -28.52 -1.95
C VAL A 302 -9.40 -28.04 -2.89
N MET A 303 -8.36 -27.40 -2.35
CA MET A 303 -7.31 -26.74 -3.12
C MET A 303 -5.94 -27.19 -2.68
N ASP A 304 -5.13 -27.66 -3.62
CA ASP A 304 -3.69 -27.85 -3.44
C ASP A 304 -2.95 -26.80 -4.28
N ILE A 305 -2.18 -25.95 -3.60
CA ILE A 305 -1.54 -24.76 -4.18
C ILE A 305 -0.02 -24.90 -4.03
N ASN A 306 0.72 -24.78 -5.12
CA ASN A 306 2.17 -24.75 -5.12
C ASN A 306 2.68 -23.35 -5.54
N LEU A 307 3.31 -22.65 -4.61
CA LEU A 307 3.88 -21.32 -4.79
C LEU A 307 5.35 -21.45 -5.21
N LYS A 308 5.61 -21.23 -6.50
CA LYS A 308 6.96 -21.21 -7.07
C LYS A 308 7.47 -19.78 -7.10
N THR A 309 7.88 -19.27 -5.93
CA THR A 309 8.22 -17.85 -5.73
C THR A 309 9.37 -17.38 -6.63
N ALA A 310 10.35 -18.24 -6.91
CA ALA A 310 11.46 -17.92 -7.82
C ALA A 310 11.03 -17.70 -9.28
N LEU A 311 9.91 -18.31 -9.68
CA LEU A 311 9.36 -18.24 -11.03
C LEU A 311 8.16 -17.30 -11.14
N ASN A 312 7.78 -16.63 -10.03
CA ASN A 312 6.56 -15.83 -9.91
C ASN A 312 5.31 -16.59 -10.37
N THR A 313 5.26 -17.90 -10.14
CA THR A 313 4.24 -18.81 -10.70
C THR A 313 3.47 -19.49 -9.57
N VAL A 314 2.19 -19.73 -9.81
CA VAL A 314 1.34 -20.56 -8.95
C VAL A 314 0.80 -21.71 -9.77
N ASP A 315 0.89 -22.92 -9.23
CA ASP A 315 0.18 -24.09 -9.74
C ASP A 315 -0.92 -24.46 -8.75
N CYS A 316 -2.12 -24.70 -9.27
CA CYS A 316 -3.31 -24.98 -8.47
C CYS A 316 -4.02 -26.22 -8.99
N ASP A 317 -4.34 -27.12 -8.07
CA ASP A 317 -5.30 -28.19 -8.24
C ASP A 317 -6.53 -27.89 -7.38
N VAL A 318 -7.67 -27.65 -8.02
CA VAL A 318 -8.90 -27.27 -7.33
C VAL A 318 -10.02 -28.24 -7.63
N LYS A 319 -10.62 -28.82 -6.60
CA LYS A 319 -11.88 -29.57 -6.68
C LYS A 319 -13.01 -28.71 -6.12
N LEU A 320 -13.98 -28.40 -6.96
CA LEU A 320 -15.17 -27.63 -6.64
C LEU A 320 -16.39 -28.55 -6.67
N VAL A 321 -17.05 -28.69 -5.52
CA VAL A 321 -18.36 -29.33 -5.43
C VAL A 321 -19.42 -28.24 -5.48
N LEU A 322 -20.39 -28.41 -6.37
CA LEU A 322 -21.49 -27.46 -6.57
C LEU A 322 -22.85 -28.16 -6.60
N LYS A 323 -23.90 -27.41 -6.31
CA LYS A 323 -25.29 -27.87 -6.29
C LYS A 323 -26.15 -27.04 -7.24
N ASN A 324 -26.98 -27.70 -8.04
CA ASN A 324 -28.03 -27.04 -8.79
C ASN A 324 -29.21 -26.74 -7.86
N THR A 325 -29.41 -25.47 -7.53
CA THR A 325 -30.52 -24.94 -6.73
C THR A 325 -31.65 -24.36 -7.58
N GLY A 326 -31.52 -24.35 -8.91
CA GLY A 326 -32.57 -23.93 -9.82
C GLY A 326 -33.59 -25.03 -10.11
N ASP A 327 -34.68 -24.63 -10.76
CA ASP A 327 -35.78 -25.54 -11.15
C ASP A 327 -35.54 -26.24 -12.51
N SER A 328 -34.40 -26.00 -13.16
CA SER A 328 -34.09 -26.47 -14.51
C SER A 328 -32.73 -27.15 -14.57
N GLN A 329 -32.56 -28.05 -15.54
CA GLN A 329 -31.28 -28.72 -15.79
C GLN A 329 -30.23 -27.73 -16.30
N VAL A 330 -28.97 -27.96 -15.94
CA VAL A 330 -27.83 -27.11 -16.32
C VAL A 330 -26.84 -27.93 -17.15
N GLN A 331 -26.54 -27.49 -18.37
CA GLN A 331 -25.58 -28.16 -19.27
C GLN A 331 -24.19 -27.49 -19.23
N GLU A 332 -24.12 -26.23 -18.79
CA GLU A 332 -22.90 -25.43 -18.78
C GLU A 332 -22.69 -24.81 -17.40
N ILE A 333 -21.49 -24.94 -16.86
CA ILE A 333 -21.08 -24.34 -15.58
C ILE A 333 -20.23 -23.11 -15.90
N PRO A 334 -20.74 -21.89 -15.70
CA PRO A 334 -19.94 -20.68 -15.80
C PRO A 334 -19.04 -20.52 -14.58
N LEU A 335 -17.78 -20.17 -14.81
CA LEU A 335 -16.77 -19.87 -13.81
C LEU A 335 -16.07 -18.54 -14.16
N THR A 336 -15.60 -17.84 -13.15
CA THR A 336 -14.69 -16.69 -13.25
C THR A 336 -13.34 -17.11 -12.70
N LEU A 337 -12.29 -17.00 -13.51
CA LEU A 337 -10.90 -17.27 -13.16
C LEU A 337 -9.99 -16.33 -13.94
N LYS A 338 -9.05 -15.68 -13.25
CA LYS A 338 -8.13 -14.71 -13.87
C LYS A 338 -7.38 -15.21 -15.09
N ASN A 339 -7.30 -14.38 -16.14
CA ASN A 339 -6.72 -14.76 -17.43
C ASN A 339 -5.23 -15.14 -17.40
N TYR A 340 -4.46 -14.62 -16.44
CA TYR A 340 -3.06 -14.99 -16.29
C TYR A 340 -2.84 -16.46 -15.87
N TYR A 341 -3.89 -17.21 -15.50
CA TYR A 341 -3.86 -18.65 -15.30
C TYR A 341 -4.25 -19.44 -16.55
N ALA A 342 -3.35 -20.27 -17.06
CA ALA A 342 -3.69 -21.24 -18.10
C ALA A 342 -4.38 -22.47 -17.47
N VAL A 343 -5.64 -22.71 -17.85
CA VAL A 343 -6.34 -23.96 -17.52
C VAL A 343 -5.76 -25.08 -18.38
N GLN A 344 -5.23 -26.12 -17.73
CA GLN A 344 -4.58 -27.22 -18.44
C GLN A 344 -5.57 -28.35 -18.75
N HIS A 345 -6.39 -28.72 -17.77
CA HIS A 345 -7.45 -29.71 -17.93
C HIS A 345 -8.56 -29.49 -16.91
N VAL A 346 -9.77 -29.90 -17.27
CA VAL A 346 -10.96 -29.91 -16.43
C VAL A 346 -11.55 -31.31 -16.48
N THR A 347 -11.87 -31.87 -15.32
CA THR A 347 -12.45 -33.21 -15.19
C THR A 347 -13.67 -33.19 -14.29
N ASP A 348 -14.55 -34.19 -14.43
CA ASP A 348 -15.65 -34.41 -13.49
C ASP A 348 -15.20 -35.27 -12.29
N GLY A 349 -16.11 -35.52 -11.34
CA GLY A 349 -15.85 -36.34 -10.16
C GLY A 349 -15.50 -37.82 -10.45
N SER A 350 -15.68 -38.30 -11.68
CA SER A 350 -15.24 -39.63 -12.12
C SER A 350 -13.82 -39.63 -12.71
N GLY A 351 -13.28 -38.44 -13.00
CA GLY A 351 -12.01 -38.23 -13.67
C GLY A 351 -12.12 -38.15 -15.20
N GLU A 352 -13.34 -38.14 -15.76
CA GLU A 352 -13.54 -37.94 -17.20
C GLU A 352 -13.29 -36.48 -17.59
N GLN A 353 -12.67 -36.28 -18.75
CA GLN A 353 -12.32 -34.95 -19.23
C GLN A 353 -13.54 -34.19 -19.75
N LEU A 354 -13.72 -32.96 -19.28
CA LEU A 354 -14.78 -32.06 -19.70
C LEU A 354 -14.27 -31.06 -20.75
N VAL A 355 -15.15 -30.71 -21.70
CA VAL A 355 -14.88 -29.65 -22.67
C VAL A 355 -15.08 -28.30 -21.99
N TRP A 356 -14.16 -27.37 -22.20
CA TRP A 356 -14.26 -26.03 -21.67
C TRP A 356 -13.82 -24.99 -22.69
N GLU A 357 -14.36 -23.78 -22.56
CA GLU A 357 -14.04 -22.63 -23.39
C GLU A 357 -13.72 -21.44 -22.48
N ARG A 358 -12.88 -20.51 -22.98
CA ARG A 358 -12.51 -19.30 -22.25
C ARG A 358 -12.74 -18.05 -23.08
N GLN A 359 -13.28 -17.02 -22.44
CA GLN A 359 -13.34 -15.67 -22.98
C GLN A 359 -13.07 -14.66 -21.86
N GLY A 360 -11.93 -13.96 -21.93
CA GLY A 360 -11.50 -13.03 -20.87
C GLY A 360 -11.25 -13.75 -19.54
N ASP A 361 -11.79 -13.22 -18.44
CA ASP A 361 -11.71 -13.87 -17.12
C ASP A 361 -12.79 -14.96 -16.93
N PHE A 362 -13.61 -15.27 -17.94
CA PHE A 362 -14.67 -16.29 -17.83
C PHE A 362 -14.29 -17.63 -18.48
N VAL A 363 -14.56 -18.71 -17.76
CA VAL A 363 -14.39 -20.10 -18.19
C VAL A 363 -15.76 -20.78 -18.18
N ALA A 364 -16.16 -21.36 -19.31
CA ALA A 364 -17.41 -22.10 -19.45
C ALA A 364 -17.09 -23.59 -19.56
N VAL A 365 -17.57 -24.40 -18.61
CA VAL A 365 -17.37 -25.86 -18.60
C VAL A 365 -18.64 -26.54 -19.11
N LYS A 366 -18.54 -27.32 -20.19
CA LYS A 366 -19.65 -28.06 -20.78
C LYS A 366 -19.71 -29.46 -20.16
N LEU A 367 -20.86 -29.81 -19.61
CA LEU A 367 -21.10 -31.11 -19.01
C LEU A 367 -21.43 -32.16 -20.07
N ASN A 368 -20.95 -33.38 -19.87
CA ASN A 368 -21.32 -34.53 -20.70
C ASN A 368 -22.80 -34.89 -20.52
N GLU A 369 -23.27 -34.87 -19.27
CA GLU A 369 -24.67 -35.03 -18.90
C GLU A 369 -25.19 -33.79 -18.16
N PRO A 370 -26.38 -33.26 -18.50
CA PRO A 370 -26.94 -32.11 -17.81
C PRO A 370 -27.19 -32.37 -16.32
N LEU A 371 -26.78 -31.43 -15.47
CA LEU A 371 -26.96 -31.48 -14.03
C LEU A 371 -28.43 -31.22 -13.66
N ALA A 372 -29.08 -32.25 -13.11
CA ALA A 372 -30.48 -32.18 -12.69
C ALA A 372 -30.72 -31.16 -11.56
N ALA A 373 -31.95 -30.63 -11.47
CA ALA A 373 -32.37 -29.76 -10.38
C ALA A 373 -32.19 -30.46 -9.03
N GLY A 374 -31.59 -29.77 -8.05
CA GLY A 374 -31.27 -30.29 -6.73
C GLY A 374 -30.02 -31.16 -6.63
N ALA A 375 -29.46 -31.61 -7.76
CA ALA A 375 -28.31 -32.51 -7.79
C ALA A 375 -26.98 -31.79 -7.52
N THR A 376 -25.99 -32.54 -7.04
CA THR A 376 -24.62 -32.07 -6.79
C THR A 376 -23.64 -32.70 -7.77
N MET A 377 -22.60 -31.97 -8.12
CA MET A 377 -21.51 -32.44 -8.98
C MET A 377 -20.17 -31.92 -8.48
N GLU A 378 -19.13 -32.72 -8.66
CA GLU A 378 -17.73 -32.32 -8.49
C GLU A 378 -17.10 -32.03 -9.85
N ILE A 379 -16.38 -30.92 -9.94
CA ILE A 379 -15.49 -30.61 -11.04
C ILE A 379 -14.08 -30.35 -10.49
N ALA A 380 -13.06 -30.87 -11.17
CA ALA A 380 -11.67 -30.62 -10.84
C ALA A 380 -10.98 -29.82 -11.95
N LEU A 381 -10.30 -28.75 -11.58
CA LEU A 381 -9.56 -27.86 -12.47
C LEU A 381 -8.10 -27.84 -12.07
N HIS A 382 -7.22 -28.10 -13.04
CA HIS A 382 -5.79 -27.88 -12.90
C HIS A 382 -5.38 -26.67 -13.73
N TYR A 383 -4.75 -25.68 -13.10
CA TYR A 383 -4.32 -24.46 -13.76
C TYR A 383 -3.00 -23.93 -13.19
N SER A 384 -2.25 -23.22 -14.04
CA SER A 384 -0.94 -22.66 -13.69
C SER A 384 -0.74 -21.32 -14.38
N GLY A 385 -0.06 -20.38 -13.73
CA GLY A 385 0.16 -19.06 -14.29
C GLY A 385 1.18 -18.24 -13.55
N LYS A 386 1.80 -17.30 -14.29
CA LYS A 386 2.63 -16.26 -13.68
C LYS A 386 1.72 -15.19 -13.09
N VAL A 387 1.92 -14.86 -11.82
CA VAL A 387 1.09 -13.89 -11.11
C VAL A 387 1.91 -12.64 -10.83
N GLY A 388 1.49 -11.54 -11.44
CA GLY A 388 2.13 -10.23 -11.29
C GLY A 388 1.25 -9.15 -11.90
N GLU A 389 0.19 -8.79 -11.20
CA GLU A 389 -0.76 -7.78 -11.62
C GLU A 389 -0.42 -6.41 -11.03
N TRP A 390 -0.26 -5.42 -11.92
CA TRP A 390 0.12 -4.06 -11.55
C TRP A 390 -0.73 -3.05 -12.30
N PHE A 391 -1.40 -2.15 -11.58
CA PHE A 391 -2.15 -1.04 -12.17
C PHE A 391 -1.31 0.24 -12.20
N THR A 392 -1.00 0.68 -13.42
CA THR A 392 -0.11 1.82 -13.70
C THR A 392 -0.84 3.14 -13.93
N ASP A 393 -2.17 3.15 -14.00
CA ASP A 393 -2.94 4.37 -14.17
C ASP A 393 -3.13 5.11 -12.83
N TYR A 394 -3.09 6.45 -12.87
CA TYR A 394 -3.17 7.30 -11.67
C TYR A 394 -4.53 7.21 -10.97
N GLU A 395 -5.62 7.00 -11.72
CA GLU A 395 -6.98 6.95 -11.22
C GLU A 395 -7.50 5.50 -11.11
N ALA A 396 -6.68 4.49 -11.42
CA ALA A 396 -7.05 3.09 -11.26
C ALA A 396 -7.24 2.71 -9.79
N GLN A 397 -8.20 1.83 -9.52
CA GLN A 397 -8.57 1.45 -8.15
C GLN A 397 -8.57 -0.07 -7.98
N PRO A 398 -7.65 -0.71 -7.24
CA PRO A 398 -6.51 -0.12 -6.56
C PRO A 398 -5.38 0.21 -7.54
N ARG A 399 -4.58 1.22 -7.19
CA ARG A 399 -3.34 1.55 -7.90
C ARG A 399 -2.17 0.70 -7.39
N GLY A 400 -1.22 0.34 -8.26
CA GLY A 400 -0.03 -0.44 -7.88
C GLY A 400 -0.22 -1.96 -7.91
N LEU A 401 0.51 -2.68 -7.06
CA LEU A 401 0.49 -4.15 -7.00
C LEU A 401 -0.83 -4.69 -6.43
N ILE A 402 -1.48 -5.57 -7.18
CA ILE A 402 -2.75 -6.19 -6.78
C ILE A 402 -2.51 -7.61 -6.27
N ASN A 403 -2.26 -8.54 -7.19
CA ASN A 403 -1.90 -9.92 -6.93
C ASN A 403 -0.51 -10.19 -7.48
N PHE A 404 0.36 -10.80 -6.69
CA PHE A 404 1.71 -11.14 -7.14
C PHE A 404 2.28 -12.29 -6.36
N VAL A 405 3.17 -13.04 -7.01
CA VAL A 405 4.00 -14.06 -6.38
C VAL A 405 5.44 -13.67 -6.61
N SER A 406 6.22 -13.59 -5.53
CA SER A 406 7.62 -13.21 -5.62
C SER A 406 8.47 -13.85 -4.51
N PRO A 407 9.81 -13.90 -4.67
CA PRO A 407 10.71 -14.44 -3.66
C PRO A 407 10.76 -13.67 -2.34
N ALA A 408 10.23 -12.45 -2.31
CA ALA A 408 10.23 -11.60 -1.11
C ALA A 408 8.89 -11.66 -0.38
N MET A 409 7.79 -11.72 -1.13
CA MET A 409 6.43 -11.84 -0.60
C MET A 409 5.46 -12.30 -1.69
N THR A 410 4.38 -12.97 -1.29
CA THR A 410 3.27 -13.35 -2.16
C THR A 410 1.97 -12.80 -1.60
N LEU A 411 1.13 -12.24 -2.46
CA LEU A 411 -0.23 -11.79 -2.13
C LEU A 411 -1.21 -12.23 -3.22
N LEU A 412 -2.20 -13.02 -2.83
CA LEU A 412 -3.40 -13.34 -3.60
C LEU A 412 -4.61 -12.86 -2.79
N ARG A 413 -5.22 -11.76 -3.23
CA ARG A 413 -6.33 -11.09 -2.54
C ARG A 413 -7.63 -11.88 -2.70
N SER A 414 -8.42 -11.99 -1.63
CA SER A 414 -9.81 -12.44 -1.77
C SER A 414 -10.57 -11.47 -2.68
N GLY A 415 -11.55 -11.99 -3.40
CA GLY A 415 -12.40 -11.20 -4.28
C GLY A 415 -11.85 -10.97 -5.68
N HIS A 416 -10.65 -11.48 -5.99
CA HIS A 416 -9.97 -11.24 -7.27
C HIS A 416 -9.90 -12.47 -8.17
N ALA A 417 -10.74 -13.48 -7.91
CA ALA A 417 -10.88 -14.70 -8.74
C ALA A 417 -9.54 -15.37 -9.07
N TRP A 418 -8.62 -15.44 -8.10
CA TRP A 418 -7.38 -16.20 -8.24
C TRP A 418 -7.58 -17.73 -8.13
N TYR A 419 -8.78 -18.12 -7.71
CA TYR A 419 -9.34 -19.46 -7.78
C TYR A 419 -10.68 -19.41 -8.54
N PRO A 420 -11.17 -20.53 -9.11
CA PRO A 420 -12.39 -20.52 -9.91
C PRO A 420 -13.61 -20.18 -9.04
N VAL A 421 -14.24 -19.04 -9.31
CA VAL A 421 -15.47 -18.60 -8.65
C VAL A 421 -16.67 -18.89 -9.55
N LEU A 422 -17.73 -19.46 -9.00
CA LEU A 422 -18.95 -19.81 -9.75
C LEU A 422 -19.67 -18.56 -10.31
N GLY A 423 -20.12 -18.64 -11.57
CA GLY A 423 -20.82 -17.57 -12.29
C GLY A 423 -19.90 -16.70 -13.15
N LYS A 424 -20.49 -15.84 -14.00
CA LYS A 424 -19.77 -14.82 -14.78
C LYS A 424 -19.79 -13.49 -14.01
N ASN A 425 -18.78 -13.31 -13.17
CA ASN A 425 -18.66 -12.15 -12.30
C ASN A 425 -17.51 -11.26 -12.79
N PRO A 426 -17.78 -10.10 -13.40
CA PRO A 426 -16.71 -9.23 -13.86
C PRO A 426 -15.85 -8.79 -12.68
N VAL A 427 -14.54 -8.99 -12.80
CA VAL A 427 -13.57 -8.65 -11.74
C VAL A 427 -13.19 -7.17 -11.80
N TYR A 428 -13.42 -6.50 -12.93
CA TYR A 428 -13.17 -5.09 -13.14
C TYR A 428 -14.38 -4.38 -13.73
N ASN A 429 -14.60 -3.15 -13.28
CA ASN A 429 -15.44 -2.18 -13.97
C ASN A 429 -14.52 -1.24 -14.77
N ILE A 430 -15.02 -0.79 -15.92
CA ILE A 430 -14.39 0.27 -16.70
C ILE A 430 -15.13 1.55 -16.37
N ALA A 431 -14.43 2.53 -15.81
CA ALA A 431 -14.98 3.84 -15.55
C ALA A 431 -14.31 4.87 -16.48
N GLU A 432 -15.12 5.78 -17.02
CA GLU A 432 -14.60 6.91 -17.78
C GLU A 432 -14.36 8.07 -16.83
N TYR A 433 -13.23 8.77 -17.01
CA TYR A 433 -12.92 9.98 -16.29
C TYR A 433 -12.30 11.02 -17.22
N GLN A 434 -12.51 12.29 -16.89
CA GLN A 434 -11.87 13.38 -17.62
C GLN A 434 -10.48 13.61 -17.04
N SER A 435 -9.45 13.36 -17.84
CA SER A 435 -8.06 13.55 -17.43
C SER A 435 -7.80 15.01 -17.05
N ARG A 436 -6.99 15.22 -16.01
CA ARG A 436 -6.51 16.55 -15.64
C ARG A 436 -5.57 17.16 -16.70
N TRP A 437 -5.05 16.32 -17.59
CA TRP A 437 -4.00 16.68 -18.56
C TRP A 437 -4.49 16.63 -20.01
N SER A 438 -5.68 16.08 -20.27
CA SER A 438 -6.26 16.00 -21.62
C SER A 438 -7.77 16.20 -21.59
N ASN A 439 -8.29 16.85 -22.64
CA ASN A 439 -9.74 17.00 -22.82
C ASN A 439 -10.42 15.72 -23.34
N GLU A 440 -9.65 14.69 -23.64
CA GLU A 440 -10.18 13.39 -24.04
C GLU A 440 -10.57 12.57 -22.80
N PRO A 441 -11.76 11.94 -22.79
CA PRO A 441 -12.13 11.01 -21.73
C PRO A 441 -11.18 9.82 -21.76
N ILE A 442 -10.60 9.49 -20.60
CA ILE A 442 -9.75 8.33 -20.41
C ILE A 442 -10.57 7.27 -19.67
N GLN A 443 -10.34 6.00 -20.00
CA GLN A 443 -10.96 4.87 -19.32
C GLN A 443 -9.96 4.26 -18.34
N ASN A 444 -10.40 3.94 -17.12
CA ASN A 444 -9.59 3.26 -16.12
C ASN A 444 -10.26 1.99 -15.58
N LEU A 445 -9.46 1.19 -14.86
CA LEU A 445 -9.92 -0.02 -14.19
C LEU A 445 -10.26 0.26 -12.74
N SER A 446 -11.42 -0.23 -12.32
CA SER A 446 -11.83 -0.31 -10.92
C SER A 446 -12.11 -1.77 -10.56
N ALA A 447 -11.32 -2.32 -9.64
CA ALA A 447 -11.48 -3.63 -9.06
C ALA A 447 -12.84 -3.78 -8.39
N ARG A 448 -13.48 -4.90 -8.72
CA ARG A 448 -14.74 -5.34 -8.16
C ARG A 448 -14.49 -6.62 -7.40
N ASN A 449 -15.00 -6.68 -6.18
CA ASN A 449 -14.92 -7.89 -5.37
C ASN A 449 -15.87 -8.95 -5.93
N VAL A 450 -15.31 -10.09 -6.33
CA VAL A 450 -16.03 -11.29 -6.76
C VAL A 450 -16.09 -12.28 -5.59
N SER A 451 -17.25 -12.36 -4.96
CA SER A 451 -17.49 -13.29 -3.84
C SER A 451 -18.56 -14.32 -4.21
N HIS A 452 -18.62 -15.40 -3.43
CA HIS A 452 -19.65 -16.42 -3.56
C HIS A 452 -20.33 -16.69 -2.21
N LEU A 453 -21.47 -17.38 -2.25
CA LEU A 453 -22.15 -17.85 -1.03
C LEU A 453 -21.20 -18.71 -0.18
N PRO A 454 -21.34 -18.69 1.17
CA PRO A 454 -20.44 -19.46 2.04
C PRO A 454 -20.37 -20.95 1.67
N ALA A 455 -19.16 -21.48 1.56
CA ALA A 455 -18.87 -22.87 1.23
C ALA A 455 -17.78 -23.43 2.17
N ALA A 456 -17.63 -24.76 2.24
CA ALA A 456 -16.51 -25.35 2.97
C ALA A 456 -15.18 -25.18 2.19
N PHE A 457 -14.07 -24.97 2.90
CA PHE A 457 -12.73 -24.84 2.31
C PHE A 457 -11.75 -25.78 3.00
N ALA A 458 -10.97 -26.50 2.19
CA ALA A 458 -9.75 -27.18 2.58
C ALA A 458 -8.63 -26.69 1.65
N ILE A 459 -7.63 -26.00 2.20
CA ILE A 459 -6.53 -25.42 1.42
C ILE A 459 -5.21 -26.00 1.90
N THR A 460 -4.44 -26.58 0.98
CA THR A 460 -3.06 -26.95 1.18
C THR A 460 -2.17 -25.99 0.39
N VAL A 461 -1.17 -25.40 1.03
CA VAL A 461 -0.21 -24.50 0.39
C VAL A 461 1.20 -25.04 0.61
N GLU A 462 1.90 -25.34 -0.49
CA GLU A 462 3.32 -25.62 -0.52
C GLU A 462 4.06 -24.40 -1.06
N ILE A 463 5.12 -23.96 -0.38
CA ILE A 463 5.94 -22.83 -0.79
C ILE A 463 7.41 -23.22 -0.83
N ASP A 464 8.11 -22.79 -1.88
CA ASP A 464 9.51 -23.12 -2.17
C ASP A 464 10.54 -22.37 -1.29
N ARG A 465 10.08 -21.58 -0.31
CA ARG A 465 10.91 -20.79 0.60
C ARG A 465 10.40 -20.82 2.03
N ASP A 466 11.28 -20.46 2.97
CA ASP A 466 10.95 -20.34 4.38
C ASP A 466 10.18 -19.04 4.62
N MET A 467 8.87 -19.13 4.45
CA MET A 467 7.90 -18.07 4.69
C MET A 467 6.73 -18.63 5.48
N GLU A 468 6.13 -17.79 6.33
CA GLU A 468 4.84 -18.08 6.92
C GLU A 468 3.74 -17.82 5.88
N VAL A 469 2.74 -18.71 5.84
CA VAL A 469 1.55 -18.55 5.02
C VAL A 469 0.37 -18.21 5.92
N VAL A 470 -0.33 -17.14 5.56
CA VAL A 470 -1.55 -16.68 6.22
C VAL A 470 -2.70 -16.74 5.24
N THR A 471 -3.80 -17.32 5.71
CA THR A 471 -5.10 -17.25 5.04
C THR A 471 -6.13 -16.75 6.04
N GLY A 472 -7.28 -16.27 5.55
CA GLY A 472 -8.42 -15.92 6.40
C GLY A 472 -9.09 -17.14 7.06
N LEU A 473 -8.47 -18.33 6.97
CA LEU A 473 -8.98 -19.60 7.45
C LEU A 473 -8.12 -20.13 8.61
N PRO A 474 -8.71 -20.90 9.54
CA PRO A 474 -7.95 -21.56 10.60
C PRO A 474 -6.85 -22.49 10.07
N LEU A 475 -5.63 -22.31 10.57
CA LEU A 475 -4.51 -23.23 10.32
C LEU A 475 -4.73 -24.54 11.06
N ARG A 476 -4.63 -25.67 10.35
CA ARG A 476 -4.68 -27.02 10.90
C ARG A 476 -3.29 -27.56 11.21
N GLU A 477 -2.37 -27.41 10.26
CA GLU A 477 -1.04 -28.00 10.33
C GLU A 477 -0.05 -27.19 9.48
N GLY A 478 1.20 -27.10 9.94
CA GLY A 478 2.31 -26.56 9.17
C GLY A 478 3.54 -27.44 9.38
N ILE A 479 4.14 -27.94 8.30
CA ILE A 479 5.29 -28.85 8.33
C ILE A 479 6.38 -28.36 7.38
N ASP A 480 7.64 -28.62 7.73
CA ASP A 480 8.76 -28.40 6.83
C ASP A 480 8.78 -29.50 5.75
N VAL A 481 9.09 -29.13 4.52
CA VAL A 481 9.21 -30.10 3.43
C VAL A 481 10.56 -30.81 3.56
N SER A 482 10.54 -32.14 3.66
CA SER A 482 11.67 -33.00 4.02
C SER A 482 12.93 -32.88 3.14
N GLU A 483 12.85 -32.20 1.98
CA GLU A 483 13.95 -32.09 1.00
C GLU A 483 14.28 -30.63 0.58
N GLY A 484 14.00 -29.61 1.43
CA GLY A 484 14.38 -28.23 1.08
C GLY A 484 14.15 -27.16 2.15
N THR A 485 14.24 -25.89 1.76
CA THR A 485 13.87 -24.72 2.57
C THR A 485 12.38 -24.39 2.50
N GLY A 486 11.58 -25.26 1.87
CA GLY A 486 10.16 -25.04 1.64
C GLY A 486 9.29 -25.52 2.80
N ARG A 487 8.07 -25.00 2.87
CA ARG A 487 7.10 -25.31 3.93
C ARG A 487 5.75 -25.66 3.34
N LYS A 488 4.98 -26.48 4.06
CA LYS A 488 3.64 -26.91 3.68
C LYS A 488 2.65 -26.60 4.79
N PHE A 489 1.53 -25.95 4.44
CA PHE A 489 0.51 -25.49 5.38
C PHE A 489 -0.87 -26.01 4.95
N THR A 490 -1.68 -26.42 5.92
CA THR A 490 -3.04 -26.88 5.68
C THR A 490 -4.03 -26.03 6.47
N PHE A 491 -5.08 -25.55 5.82
CA PHE A 491 -6.12 -24.69 6.38
C PHE A 491 -7.51 -25.30 6.14
N PHE A 492 -8.44 -25.05 7.06
CA PHE A 492 -9.81 -25.55 6.92
C PHE A 492 -10.86 -24.61 7.53
N SER A 493 -11.95 -24.40 6.80
CA SER A 493 -13.19 -23.80 7.32
C SER A 493 -14.40 -24.58 6.82
N SER A 494 -15.40 -24.79 7.69
CA SER A 494 -16.68 -25.37 7.29
C SER A 494 -17.60 -24.39 6.55
N SER A 495 -17.30 -23.09 6.63
CA SER A 495 -18.08 -22.02 6.01
C SER A 495 -17.22 -20.77 5.84
N ALA A 496 -16.77 -20.52 4.61
CA ALA A 496 -16.07 -19.32 4.21
C ALA A 496 -16.64 -18.80 2.88
N GLN A 497 -16.71 -17.48 2.75
CA GLN A 497 -17.20 -16.81 1.54
C GLN A 497 -16.10 -16.61 0.50
N ASP A 498 -14.85 -16.64 0.95
CA ASP A 498 -13.68 -16.31 0.15
C ASP A 498 -12.40 -16.75 0.87
N ALA A 499 -11.30 -16.78 0.14
CA ALA A 499 -9.97 -17.02 0.66
C ALA A 499 -8.97 -16.00 0.10
N PHE A 500 -8.10 -15.52 0.97
CA PHE A 500 -6.86 -14.86 0.56
C PHE A 500 -5.67 -15.75 0.90
N LEU A 501 -4.54 -15.49 0.26
CA LEU A 501 -3.26 -16.10 0.57
C LEU A 501 -2.18 -15.02 0.61
N LEU A 502 -1.54 -14.90 1.77
CA LEU A 502 -0.37 -14.05 1.98
C LEU A 502 0.78 -14.96 2.42
N ALA A 503 1.92 -14.87 1.75
CA ALA A 503 3.15 -15.53 2.19
C ALA A 503 4.27 -14.50 2.33
N ALA A 504 4.91 -14.46 3.50
CA ALA A 504 5.93 -13.47 3.81
C ALA A 504 6.96 -14.05 4.81
N PRO A 505 8.17 -13.47 4.90
CA PRO A 505 9.16 -13.84 5.91
C PRO A 505 8.77 -13.30 7.30
N TYR A 506 7.59 -13.70 7.78
CA TYR A 506 7.04 -13.30 9.06
C TYR A 506 7.44 -14.24 10.18
N VAL A 507 7.42 -13.69 11.38
CA VAL A 507 7.39 -14.45 12.62
C VAL A 507 5.93 -14.64 13.00
N LYS A 508 5.58 -15.88 13.35
CA LYS A 508 4.28 -16.23 13.91
C LYS A 508 4.33 -16.21 15.44
N ILE A 509 3.48 -15.41 16.05
CA ILE A 509 3.40 -15.25 17.51
C ILE A 509 1.97 -15.57 17.92
N ALA A 510 1.79 -16.72 18.56
CA ALA A 510 0.50 -17.17 19.05
C ALA A 510 0.44 -17.00 20.56
N ASP A 511 -0.57 -16.29 21.05
CA ASP A 511 -0.90 -16.26 22.47
C ASP A 511 -1.93 -17.37 22.76
N GLN A 512 -1.47 -18.42 23.45
CA GLN A 512 -2.28 -19.58 23.82
C GLN A 512 -3.49 -19.21 24.69
N SER A 513 -3.48 -18.03 25.31
CA SER A 513 -4.58 -17.56 26.16
C SER A 513 -5.69 -16.81 25.41
N THR A 514 -5.49 -16.44 24.13
CA THR A 514 -6.37 -15.48 23.45
C THR A 514 -6.94 -15.92 22.10
N ASN A 515 -6.58 -17.09 21.54
CA ASN A 515 -6.96 -17.50 20.17
C ASN A 515 -6.61 -16.46 19.08
N VAL A 516 -5.76 -15.48 19.42
CA VAL A 516 -5.23 -14.46 18.52
C VAL A 516 -3.83 -14.89 18.12
N THR A 517 -3.56 -14.89 16.82
CA THR A 517 -2.23 -15.15 16.27
C THR A 517 -1.77 -13.95 15.46
N ALA A 518 -0.64 -13.38 15.83
CA ALA A 518 0.00 -12.30 15.09
C ALA A 518 1.03 -12.85 14.10
N TYR A 519 1.06 -12.26 12.90
CA TYR A 519 2.07 -12.48 11.87
C TYR A 519 2.69 -11.13 11.54
N CYS A 520 3.97 -10.96 11.86
CA CYS A 520 4.67 -9.68 11.70
C CYS A 520 6.11 -9.87 11.18
N ALA A 521 6.69 -8.81 10.63
CA ALA A 521 8.10 -8.81 10.26
C ALA A 521 8.96 -9.05 11.52
N LYS A 522 10.11 -9.72 11.36
CA LYS A 522 11.04 -10.00 12.47
C LYS A 522 11.43 -8.74 13.25
N LEU A 523 11.51 -7.60 12.56
CA LEU A 523 11.81 -6.29 13.14
C LEU A 523 10.75 -5.81 14.15
N HIS A 524 9.50 -6.25 14.02
CA HIS A 524 8.36 -5.80 14.84
C HIS A 524 7.88 -6.85 15.84
N GLU A 525 8.66 -7.93 16.04
CA GLU A 525 8.32 -9.05 16.92
C GLU A 525 8.02 -8.59 18.36
N GLU A 526 8.79 -7.63 18.88
CA GLU A 526 8.62 -7.16 20.27
C GLU A 526 7.30 -6.39 20.49
N ASN A 527 6.74 -5.79 19.44
CA ASN A 527 5.49 -5.05 19.51
C ASN A 527 4.25 -5.94 19.38
N ALA A 528 4.42 -7.21 19.02
CA ALA A 528 3.32 -8.12 18.77
C ALA A 528 2.45 -8.40 19.98
N ASN A 529 3.02 -8.56 21.18
CA ASN A 529 2.24 -8.79 22.39
C ASN A 529 1.34 -7.60 22.74
N THR A 530 1.83 -6.37 22.51
CA THR A 530 1.04 -5.15 22.65
C THR A 530 -0.12 -5.16 21.66
N ILE A 531 0.14 -5.44 20.38
CA ILE A 531 -0.90 -5.54 19.35
C ILE A 531 -1.94 -6.61 19.68
N ILE A 532 -1.53 -7.80 20.09
CA ILE A 532 -2.42 -8.90 20.50
C ILE A 532 -3.32 -8.44 21.64
N THR A 533 -2.74 -7.78 22.66
CA THR A 533 -3.50 -7.26 23.80
C THR A 533 -4.51 -6.20 23.34
N LEU A 534 -4.08 -5.25 22.50
CA LEU A 534 -4.95 -4.22 21.98
C LEU A 534 -6.13 -4.85 21.23
N VAL A 535 -5.86 -5.76 20.30
CA VAL A 535 -6.89 -6.47 19.52
C VAL A 535 -7.86 -7.21 20.43
N LYS A 536 -7.35 -7.99 21.39
CA LYS A 536 -8.17 -8.75 22.34
C LYS A 536 -9.14 -7.85 23.10
N ASP A 537 -8.65 -6.72 23.62
CA ASP A 537 -9.47 -5.78 24.40
C ASP A 537 -10.63 -5.24 23.55
N ARG A 538 -10.37 -4.89 22.29
CA ARG A 538 -11.40 -4.38 21.36
C ARG A 538 -12.39 -5.48 20.99
N THR A 539 -11.89 -6.64 20.58
CA THR A 539 -12.77 -7.72 20.13
C THR A 539 -13.67 -8.21 21.26
N THR A 540 -13.16 -8.26 22.49
CA THR A 540 -13.95 -8.61 23.68
C THR A 540 -15.09 -7.61 23.90
N PHE A 541 -14.79 -6.31 23.78
CA PHE A 541 -15.81 -5.27 23.92
C PHE A 541 -16.87 -5.35 22.80
N TYR A 542 -16.44 -5.41 21.53
CA TYR A 542 -17.35 -5.42 20.39
C TYR A 542 -18.20 -6.69 20.32
N GLU A 543 -17.68 -7.86 20.72
CA GLU A 543 -18.47 -9.10 20.81
C GLU A 543 -19.59 -9.03 21.85
N ASN A 544 -19.45 -8.22 22.91
CA ASN A 544 -20.52 -8.00 23.88
C ASN A 544 -21.67 -7.16 23.31
N LEU A 545 -21.40 -6.33 22.30
CA LEU A 545 -22.42 -5.58 21.56
C LEU A 545 -23.06 -6.46 20.50
N ILE A 546 -22.25 -7.03 19.60
CA ILE A 546 -22.69 -7.85 18.47
C ILE A 546 -21.87 -9.16 18.47
N PRO A 547 -22.45 -10.29 18.91
CA PRO A 547 -21.71 -11.56 18.94
C PRO A 547 -21.31 -12.02 17.54
N ARG A 548 -20.04 -12.45 17.38
CA ARG A 548 -19.56 -13.07 16.15
C ARG A 548 -19.94 -14.55 16.09
N THR A 549 -20.26 -15.03 14.89
CA THR A 549 -20.62 -16.43 14.62
C THR A 549 -19.42 -17.38 14.80
N ASN A 550 -18.20 -16.94 14.46
CA ASN A 550 -16.95 -17.72 14.56
C ASN A 550 -15.97 -17.08 15.55
N LYS A 551 -15.90 -17.61 16.78
CA LYS A 551 -15.05 -17.09 17.86
C LYS A 551 -13.63 -17.67 17.94
N GLN A 552 -13.34 -18.72 17.17
CA GLN A 552 -12.20 -19.61 17.47
C GLN A 552 -10.85 -19.15 16.90
N TYR A 553 -10.82 -18.22 15.94
CA TYR A 553 -9.56 -17.85 15.27
C TYR A 553 -9.55 -16.40 14.84
N LEU A 554 -8.51 -15.67 15.24
CA LEU A 554 -8.24 -14.31 14.81
C LEU A 554 -6.79 -14.19 14.36
N SER A 555 -6.58 -14.03 13.06
CA SER A 555 -5.26 -13.66 12.52
C SER A 555 -5.13 -12.15 12.54
N VAL A 556 -4.05 -11.67 13.16
CA VAL A 556 -3.61 -10.29 13.06
C VAL A 556 -2.38 -10.28 12.17
N VAL A 557 -2.44 -9.50 11.09
CA VAL A 557 -1.43 -9.55 10.03
C VAL A 557 -0.86 -8.15 9.86
N GLU A 558 0.45 -8.04 10.03
CA GLU A 558 1.18 -6.87 9.58
C GLU A 558 1.09 -6.77 8.06
N VAL A 559 0.61 -5.65 7.55
CA VAL A 559 0.56 -5.38 6.12
C VAL A 559 1.61 -4.35 5.77
N PRO A 560 2.55 -4.67 4.85
CA PRO A 560 3.52 -3.73 4.34
C PRO A 560 2.92 -2.40 3.94
N GLN A 561 3.62 -1.31 4.30
CA GLN A 561 3.07 0.01 4.09
C GLN A 561 2.84 0.27 2.59
N PHE A 562 3.58 -0.31 1.65
CA PHE A 562 3.31 -0.16 0.20
C PHE A 562 2.02 -0.80 -0.33
N LEU A 563 1.54 -1.87 0.30
CA LEU A 563 0.26 -2.46 -0.06
C LEU A 563 -0.89 -1.57 0.39
N LEU A 564 -0.58 -0.72 1.36
CA LEU A 564 -1.40 0.37 1.78
C LEU A 564 -1.09 1.53 0.82
N ASP A 565 0.08 2.18 0.85
CA ASP A 565 0.65 3.33 0.10
C ASP A 565 0.56 3.39 -1.45
N SER A 566 -0.53 2.96 -2.09
CA SER A 566 -1.03 3.65 -3.29
C SER A 566 -1.31 5.19 -3.09
N TRP A 567 -0.71 5.84 -2.09
CA TRP A 567 -1.27 6.93 -1.29
C TRP A 567 -0.66 8.29 -1.60
N LEU A 568 -1.24 8.96 -2.60
CA LEU A 568 -1.45 10.41 -2.48
C LEU A 568 -2.87 10.76 -1.97
N GLU A 569 -3.71 9.76 -1.66
CA GLU A 569 -5.05 9.98 -1.11
C GLU A 569 -5.42 8.80 -0.17
N GLU A 570 -5.74 9.08 1.10
CA GLU A 570 -6.29 8.14 2.08
C GLU A 570 -7.67 7.63 1.61
N THR A 571 -7.66 6.65 0.72
CA THR A 571 -8.87 6.22 0.02
C THR A 571 -9.39 4.89 0.56
N ALA A 572 -10.63 4.56 0.17
CA ALA A 572 -11.30 3.27 0.36
C ALA A 572 -10.46 2.04 -0.06
N GLU A 573 -9.29 2.24 -0.66
CA GLU A 573 -8.34 1.22 -1.11
C GLU A 573 -7.72 0.39 0.01
N ARG A 574 -7.50 0.95 1.22
CA ARG A 574 -7.05 0.18 2.41
C ARG A 574 -7.97 -1.02 2.70
N ARG A 575 -9.24 -0.89 2.33
CA ARG A 575 -10.32 -1.87 2.57
C ARG A 575 -10.60 -2.77 1.37
N LYS A 576 -10.09 -2.41 0.18
CA LYS A 576 -10.10 -3.24 -1.05
C LYS A 576 -8.94 -4.24 -1.11
N LEU A 577 -8.06 -4.30 -0.10
CA LEU A 577 -7.06 -5.37 0.01
C LEU A 577 -7.68 -6.77 -0.05
N GLY A 578 -8.97 -6.90 0.29
CA GLY A 578 -9.70 -8.15 0.11
C GLY A 578 -9.12 -9.27 0.96
N LEU A 579 -8.57 -9.01 2.15
CA LEU A 579 -8.09 -10.08 3.04
C LEU A 579 -9.12 -10.30 4.14
N ARG A 580 -10.28 -10.86 3.77
CA ARG A 580 -11.40 -11.10 4.70
C ARG A 580 -11.00 -12.07 5.82
N ASN A 581 -11.62 -11.92 6.98
CA ASN A 581 -11.39 -12.75 8.18
C ASN A 581 -10.00 -12.64 8.82
N ALA A 582 -9.26 -11.58 8.52
CA ALA A 582 -8.03 -11.20 9.21
C ALA A 582 -8.08 -9.72 9.61
N ILE A 583 -7.39 -9.37 10.70
CA ILE A 583 -7.19 -7.99 11.13
C ILE A 583 -5.90 -7.50 10.49
N LEU A 584 -6.03 -6.59 9.53
CA LEU A 584 -4.90 -6.04 8.78
C LEU A 584 -4.39 -4.77 9.45
N ILE A 585 -3.17 -4.81 9.95
CA ILE A 585 -2.57 -3.67 10.63
C ILE A 585 -1.37 -3.20 9.83
N SER A 586 -1.40 -1.92 9.46
CA SER A 586 -0.28 -1.25 8.79
C SER A 586 1.03 -1.45 9.54
N GLU A 587 2.08 -1.89 8.83
CA GLU A 587 3.49 -1.87 9.28
C GLU A 587 3.86 -0.57 9.99
N TYR A 588 3.30 0.55 9.54
CA TYR A 588 3.51 1.85 10.16
C TYR A 588 2.98 1.91 11.60
N PHE A 589 1.82 1.34 11.89
CA PHE A 589 1.28 1.30 13.26
C PHE A 589 2.10 0.42 14.20
N TRP A 590 2.63 -0.71 13.70
CA TRP A 590 3.54 -1.57 14.46
C TRP A 590 4.79 -0.80 14.91
N LYS A 591 5.30 0.08 14.06
CA LYS A 591 6.46 0.94 14.36
C LYS A 591 6.18 2.04 15.38
N LEU A 592 4.96 2.58 15.43
CA LEU A 592 4.58 3.68 16.37
C LEU A 592 4.41 3.22 17.83
N LEU A 593 4.35 1.91 18.08
CA LEU A 593 4.40 1.34 19.42
C LEU A 593 5.87 1.28 19.86
N PRO A 594 6.27 1.80 21.05
CA PRO A 594 5.45 1.93 22.26
C PRO A 594 4.98 3.35 22.70
N ASN A 595 5.61 4.47 22.33
CA ASN A 595 5.52 5.71 23.15
C ASN A 595 5.26 7.06 22.44
N GLU A 596 4.65 7.09 21.26
CA GLU A 596 4.44 8.37 20.55
C GLU A 596 3.00 8.89 20.59
N GLU A 597 2.65 9.84 21.47
CA GLU A 597 1.40 10.60 21.29
C GLU A 597 1.55 11.68 20.21
N THR A 598 1.53 11.28 18.94
CA THR A 598 1.55 12.16 17.77
C THR A 598 0.16 12.27 17.13
N SER A 599 -0.10 13.32 16.34
CA SER A 599 -1.27 13.41 15.46
C SER A 599 -1.36 12.18 14.55
N GLU A 600 -0.21 11.74 14.04
CA GLU A 600 -0.10 10.55 13.19
C GLU A 600 -0.49 9.26 13.92
N LYS A 601 -0.08 9.05 15.18
CA LYS A 601 -0.56 7.88 15.95
C LYS A 601 -2.06 7.94 16.20
N LYS A 602 -2.65 9.12 16.41
CA LYS A 602 -4.11 9.24 16.55
C LYS A 602 -4.81 8.76 15.28
N LEU A 603 -4.33 9.19 14.12
CA LEU A 603 -4.84 8.76 12.82
C LEU A 603 -4.63 7.25 12.60
N GLN A 604 -3.44 6.72 12.86
CA GLN A 604 -3.19 5.27 12.75
C GLN A 604 -3.98 4.44 13.77
N MET A 605 -4.30 5.00 14.94
CA MET A 605 -5.22 4.36 15.88
C MET A 605 -6.63 4.28 15.30
N LEU A 606 -7.13 5.32 14.61
CA LEU A 606 -8.41 5.23 13.91
C LEU A 606 -8.38 4.12 12.84
N TYR A 607 -7.29 4.01 12.08
CA TYR A 607 -7.13 2.94 11.10
C TYR A 607 -7.03 1.55 11.72
N PHE A 608 -6.35 1.41 12.86
CA PHE A 608 -6.32 0.17 13.63
C PHE A 608 -7.74 -0.22 14.08
N GLU A 609 -8.51 0.72 14.60
CA GLU A 609 -9.88 0.47 15.07
C GLU A 609 -10.80 0.07 13.91
N GLU A 610 -10.65 0.72 12.76
CA GLU A 610 -11.31 0.31 11.51
C GLU A 610 -10.95 -1.10 11.07
N ALA A 611 -9.68 -1.48 11.15
CA ALA A 611 -9.22 -2.83 10.81
C ALA A 611 -9.86 -3.88 11.74
N VAL A 612 -9.96 -3.61 13.03
CA VAL A 612 -10.61 -4.53 13.98
C VAL A 612 -12.11 -4.61 13.71
N LEU A 613 -12.78 -3.46 13.53
CA LEU A 613 -14.22 -3.41 13.32
C LEU A 613 -14.67 -3.92 11.94
N SER A 614 -13.75 -4.03 10.98
CA SER A 614 -14.00 -4.69 9.69
C SER A 614 -14.45 -6.15 9.81
N LEU A 615 -14.19 -6.80 10.96
CA LEU A 615 -14.72 -8.13 11.28
C LEU A 615 -16.26 -8.17 11.36
N TRP A 616 -16.89 -7.05 11.72
CA TRP A 616 -18.35 -6.90 11.73
C TRP A 616 -18.85 -6.17 10.48
N TRP A 617 -18.09 -5.18 10.01
CA TRP A 617 -18.51 -4.32 8.91
C TRP A 617 -17.49 -4.38 7.77
N PRO A 618 -17.37 -5.51 7.04
CA PRO A 618 -16.30 -5.69 6.05
C PRO A 618 -16.47 -4.84 4.78
N ALA A 619 -17.66 -4.30 4.54
CA ALA A 619 -18.02 -3.53 3.34
C ALA A 619 -18.30 -2.06 3.68
N PHE A 620 -17.52 -1.44 4.56
CA PHE A 620 -17.71 -0.03 4.91
C PHE A 620 -16.94 0.91 3.97
N ASP A 621 -17.63 1.91 3.43
CA ASP A 621 -17.03 3.03 2.72
C ASP A 621 -17.00 4.32 3.55
N THR A 622 -15.88 5.02 3.49
CA THR A 622 -15.66 6.33 4.12
C THR A 622 -15.37 7.43 3.09
N SER A 623 -15.51 7.13 1.79
CA SER A 623 -15.57 8.15 0.77
C SER A 623 -16.91 8.90 0.89
N ALA A 624 -16.92 10.21 0.72
CA ALA A 624 -18.16 10.99 0.78
C ALA A 624 -19.18 10.47 -0.27
N PRO A 625 -20.45 10.21 0.11
CA PRO A 625 -21.12 10.65 1.34
C PRO A 625 -21.01 9.69 2.56
N GLY A 626 -20.29 8.58 2.43
CA GLY A 626 -20.13 7.52 3.44
C GLY A 626 -21.13 6.38 3.26
N SER A 627 -20.96 5.32 4.05
CA SER A 627 -21.85 4.14 4.07
C SER A 627 -22.52 3.94 5.44
N ILE A 628 -23.65 3.23 5.46
CA ILE A 628 -24.32 2.85 6.72
C ILE A 628 -23.36 2.04 7.61
N SER A 629 -22.61 1.11 7.01
CA SER A 629 -21.60 0.30 7.70
C SER A 629 -20.49 1.13 8.35
N ALA A 630 -20.05 2.23 7.72
CA ALA A 630 -19.10 3.17 8.33
C ALA A 630 -19.71 3.91 9.53
N GLY A 631 -21.00 4.28 9.45
CA GLY A 631 -21.75 4.84 10.57
C GLY A 631 -21.83 3.89 11.78
N MET A 632 -22.12 2.62 11.52
CA MET A 632 -22.18 1.59 12.56
C MET A 632 -20.83 1.37 13.24
N LEU A 633 -19.77 1.31 12.45
CA LEU A 633 -18.40 1.21 12.94
C LEU A 633 -18.03 2.40 13.83
N SER A 634 -18.31 3.63 13.36
CA SER A 634 -18.07 4.87 14.09
C SER A 634 -18.76 4.89 15.45
N TYR A 635 -20.03 4.46 15.48
CA TYR A 635 -20.80 4.40 16.72
C TYR A 635 -20.26 3.35 17.70
N MET A 636 -19.92 2.15 17.22
CA MET A 636 -19.29 1.10 18.05
C MET A 636 -17.97 1.57 18.65
N TYR A 637 -17.14 2.25 17.87
CA TYR A 637 -15.90 2.86 18.35
C TYR A 637 -16.16 3.94 19.42
N THR A 638 -17.19 4.76 19.22
CA THR A 638 -17.59 5.79 20.21
C THR A 638 -17.98 5.14 21.54
N LEU A 639 -18.77 4.06 21.52
CA LEU A 639 -19.14 3.32 22.74
C LEU A 639 -17.92 2.70 23.44
N TYR A 640 -16.96 2.19 22.67
CA TYR A 640 -15.70 1.67 23.23
C TYR A 640 -14.90 2.76 23.95
N LYS A 641 -14.77 3.94 23.33
CA LYS A 641 -14.09 5.08 23.94
C LYS A 641 -14.85 5.65 25.13
N GLU A 642 -16.18 5.72 25.08
CA GLU A 642 -17.00 6.09 26.23
C GLU A 642 -16.78 5.16 27.41
N ASN A 643 -16.64 3.85 27.19
CA ASN A 643 -16.35 2.89 28.25
C ASN A 643 -15.00 3.16 28.96
N GLY A 644 -14.01 3.70 28.24
CA GLY A 644 -12.70 4.06 28.79
C GLY A 644 -12.59 5.50 29.32
N LEU A 645 -13.26 6.46 28.68
CA LEU A 645 -13.12 7.91 28.91
C LEU A 645 -14.34 8.55 29.59
N GLY A 646 -15.44 7.82 29.71
CA GLY A 646 -16.69 8.27 30.33
C GLY A 646 -17.63 9.03 29.39
N LYS A 647 -18.80 9.40 29.93
CA LYS A 647 -19.91 10.02 29.19
C LYS A 647 -19.59 11.37 28.55
N ALA A 648 -18.63 12.11 29.11
CA ALA A 648 -18.17 13.38 28.54
C ALA A 648 -17.65 13.20 27.12
N TYR A 649 -16.90 12.12 26.86
CA TYR A 649 -16.41 11.82 25.51
C TYR A 649 -17.56 11.61 24.51
N TYR A 650 -18.60 10.86 24.90
CA TYR A 650 -19.77 10.65 24.04
C TYR A 650 -20.49 11.97 23.71
N GLU A 651 -20.64 12.85 24.71
CA GLU A 651 -21.26 14.16 24.49
C GLU A 651 -20.41 15.04 23.57
N ASP A 652 -19.09 15.03 23.70
CA ASP A 652 -18.19 15.77 22.79
C ASP A 652 -18.34 15.29 21.34
N VAL A 653 -18.40 13.97 21.10
CA VAL A 653 -18.64 13.40 19.77
C VAL A 653 -20.03 13.77 19.24
N LYS A 654 -21.06 13.75 20.11
CA LYS A 654 -22.40 14.20 19.75
C LYS A 654 -22.42 15.67 19.33
N GLN A 655 -21.77 16.55 20.09
CA GLN A 655 -21.68 17.97 19.76
C GLN A 655 -20.93 18.20 18.45
N PHE A 656 -19.85 17.44 18.20
CA PHE A 656 -19.18 17.44 16.90
C PHE A 656 -20.15 17.13 15.75
N TRP A 657 -20.92 16.03 15.85
CA TRP A 657 -21.85 15.64 14.78
C TRP A 657 -23.01 16.63 14.58
N LEU A 658 -23.50 17.24 15.66
CA LEU A 658 -24.53 18.29 15.57
C LEU A 658 -24.01 19.53 14.84
N GLN A 659 -22.73 19.87 15.02
CA GLN A 659 -22.08 21.03 14.38
C GLN A 659 -21.51 20.72 12.99
N PHE A 660 -21.30 19.44 12.68
CA PHE A 660 -20.71 18.99 11.42
C PHE A 660 -21.51 19.48 10.22
N LYS A 661 -20.79 20.12 9.29
CA LYS A 661 -21.29 20.55 7.98
C LYS A 661 -20.44 19.87 6.90
N PRO A 662 -21.06 19.20 5.92
CA PRO A 662 -20.30 18.61 4.83
C PRO A 662 -19.56 19.72 4.08
N VAL A 663 -18.26 19.55 3.90
CA VAL A 663 -17.46 20.50 3.13
C VAL A 663 -17.60 20.14 1.64
N PRO A 664 -18.10 21.06 0.79
CA PRO A 664 -18.18 20.81 -0.64
C PRO A 664 -16.77 20.62 -1.22
N ASN A 665 -16.57 19.56 -2.01
CA ASN A 665 -15.37 19.30 -2.81
C ASN A 665 -14.11 18.79 -2.08
N LEU A 666 -14.19 18.26 -0.86
CA LEU A 666 -13.05 17.48 -0.35
C LEU A 666 -12.86 16.22 -1.17
N VAL A 667 -11.65 16.08 -1.70
CA VAL A 667 -11.14 14.85 -2.30
C VAL A 667 -11.06 13.81 -1.17
N ALA A 668 -11.45 12.56 -1.46
CA ALA A 668 -11.43 11.53 -0.44
C ALA A 668 -9.98 11.24 -0.06
N GLY A 669 -9.57 11.61 1.14
CA GLY A 669 -8.32 11.16 1.73
C GLY A 669 -7.19 12.18 1.84
N GLU A 670 -7.50 13.45 2.11
CA GLU A 670 -6.48 14.46 2.47
C GLU A 670 -6.58 14.94 3.93
N ASP A 671 -7.41 14.34 4.79
CA ASP A 671 -7.65 14.91 6.11
C ASP A 671 -6.70 14.36 7.18
N GLY A 672 -5.55 15.04 7.30
CA GLY A 672 -4.78 15.06 8.55
C GLY A 672 -5.59 15.58 9.76
N ASP A 673 -6.77 16.16 9.52
CA ASP A 673 -7.72 16.66 10.51
C ASP A 673 -8.85 15.67 10.86
N ARG A 674 -8.82 14.45 10.29
CA ARG A 674 -9.86 13.43 10.52
C ARG A 674 -10.00 13.09 12.01
N SER A 675 -11.22 13.14 12.51
CA SER A 675 -11.50 12.97 13.94
C SER A 675 -12.21 11.66 14.31
N GLN A 676 -12.98 11.06 13.38
CA GLN A 676 -13.83 9.89 13.68
C GLN A 676 -13.43 8.64 12.90
N ALA A 677 -13.61 7.46 13.52
CA ALA A 677 -13.61 6.18 12.82
C ALA A 677 -14.81 6.13 11.86
N GLY A 678 -14.69 5.50 10.68
CA GLY A 678 -15.73 5.57 9.65
C GLY A 678 -15.77 6.89 8.84
N GLY A 679 -14.88 7.84 9.13
CA GLY A 679 -14.71 9.08 8.36
C GLY A 679 -15.72 10.17 8.74
N ASP A 680 -15.35 11.40 8.45
CA ASP A 680 -16.11 12.59 8.85
C ASP A 680 -17.13 12.90 7.74
N ASN A 681 -18.20 12.09 7.66
CA ASN A 681 -19.12 12.02 6.52
C ASN A 681 -20.60 12.19 6.90
N LEU A 682 -21.42 12.61 5.93
CA LEU A 682 -22.85 12.84 6.13
C LEU A 682 -23.62 11.58 6.54
N VAL A 683 -23.40 10.44 5.88
CA VAL A 683 -24.09 9.19 6.22
C VAL A 683 -23.72 8.72 7.63
N VAL A 684 -22.44 8.85 8.00
CA VAL A 684 -21.93 8.49 9.33
C VAL A 684 -22.60 9.34 10.42
N LYS A 685 -22.67 10.65 10.21
CA LYS A 685 -23.42 11.58 11.07
C LYS A 685 -24.86 11.12 11.30
N GLU A 686 -25.60 10.85 10.22
CA GLU A 686 -27.03 10.54 10.35
C GLU A 686 -27.26 9.20 11.05
N ILE A 687 -26.43 8.19 10.79
CA ILE A 687 -26.47 6.92 11.52
C ILE A 687 -26.15 7.14 13.00
N PHE A 688 -25.15 7.96 13.33
CA PHE A 688 -24.84 8.31 14.72
C PHE A 688 -26.04 8.95 15.43
N LEU A 689 -26.69 9.93 14.80
CA LEU A 689 -27.84 10.64 15.37
C LEU A 689 -29.09 9.75 15.47
N ILE A 690 -29.29 8.81 14.54
CA ILE A 690 -30.35 7.80 14.63
C ILE A 690 -30.15 6.91 15.86
N LEU A 691 -28.92 6.45 16.09
CA LEU A 691 -28.59 5.62 17.25
C LEU A 691 -28.66 6.42 18.55
N ASP A 692 -28.28 7.71 18.53
CA ASP A 692 -28.47 8.61 19.68
C ASP A 692 -29.95 8.81 20.01
N ASP A 693 -30.83 9.05 19.03
CA ASP A 693 -32.29 9.16 19.26
C ASP A 693 -32.85 7.90 19.94
N ILE A 694 -32.41 6.72 19.51
CA ILE A 694 -32.79 5.44 20.14
C ILE A 694 -32.24 5.37 21.57
N ARG A 695 -30.99 5.78 21.79
CA ARG A 695 -30.33 5.78 23.10
C ARG A 695 -31.01 6.71 24.11
N GLN A 696 -31.46 7.89 23.67
CA GLN A 696 -32.16 8.87 24.51
C GLN A 696 -33.63 8.49 24.77
N SER A 697 -34.15 7.48 24.08
CA SER A 697 -35.50 6.96 24.30
C SER A 697 -35.60 6.10 25.57
N GLU A 698 -36.80 5.64 25.88
CA GLU A 698 -37.05 4.70 26.98
C GLU A 698 -36.37 3.32 26.79
N LEU A 699 -35.78 3.04 25.62
CA LEU A 699 -35.05 1.80 25.36
C LEU A 699 -33.59 1.83 25.87
N GLY A 700 -32.97 3.01 26.00
CA GLY A 700 -31.59 3.15 26.46
C GLY A 700 -30.57 2.34 25.64
N ASP A 701 -29.47 1.94 26.31
CA ASP A 701 -28.36 1.19 25.70
C ASP A 701 -28.78 -0.19 25.15
N GLU A 702 -29.76 -0.85 25.78
CA GLU A 702 -30.30 -2.13 25.31
C GLU A 702 -31.09 -1.99 24.00
N GLY A 703 -31.77 -0.86 23.81
CA GLY A 703 -32.42 -0.50 22.55
C GLY A 703 -31.42 -0.35 21.42
N VAL A 704 -30.36 0.41 21.66
CA VAL A 704 -29.25 0.60 20.70
C VAL A 704 -28.66 -0.76 20.34
N LYS A 705 -28.30 -1.58 21.33
CA LYS A 705 -27.74 -2.91 21.10
C LYS A 705 -28.64 -3.79 20.23
N SER A 706 -29.93 -3.85 20.56
CA SER A 706 -30.91 -4.63 19.79
C SER A 706 -31.02 -4.13 18.34
N PHE A 707 -31.06 -2.82 18.14
CA PHE A 707 -31.15 -2.22 16.81
C PHE A 707 -29.87 -2.46 15.98
N MET A 708 -28.69 -2.31 16.57
CA MET A 708 -27.42 -2.60 15.91
C MET A 708 -27.31 -4.06 15.47
N GLN A 709 -27.74 -5.00 16.31
CA GLN A 709 -27.77 -6.43 15.97
C GLN A 709 -28.69 -6.72 14.78
N LYS A 710 -29.80 -5.99 14.66
CA LYS A 710 -30.73 -6.14 13.54
C LYS A 710 -30.15 -5.61 12.23
N ILE A 711 -29.48 -4.45 12.28
CA ILE A 711 -28.73 -3.93 11.12
C ILE A 711 -27.65 -4.92 10.67
N TYR A 712 -26.92 -5.50 11.63
CA TYR A 712 -25.90 -6.50 11.34
C TYR A 712 -26.47 -7.79 10.73
N ALA A 713 -27.61 -8.28 11.22
CA ALA A 713 -28.27 -9.44 10.64
C ALA A 713 -28.67 -9.19 9.17
N GLU A 714 -29.14 -7.98 8.85
CA GLU A 714 -29.50 -7.63 7.47
C GLU A 714 -28.29 -7.44 6.56
N SER A 715 -27.19 -6.86 7.06
CA SER A 715 -25.95 -6.72 6.28
C SER A 715 -25.34 -8.08 5.91
N VAL A 716 -25.47 -9.08 6.79
CA VAL A 716 -25.04 -10.46 6.51
C VAL A 716 -25.88 -11.10 5.40
N ASN A 717 -27.17 -10.77 5.32
CA ASN A 717 -28.08 -11.29 4.30
C ASN A 717 -27.91 -10.61 2.93
N THR A 718 -27.46 -9.35 2.90
CA THR A 718 -27.29 -8.52 1.69
C THR A 718 -25.83 -8.43 1.23
N TYR A 719 -25.09 -9.53 1.32
CA TYR A 719 -23.63 -9.59 1.22
C TYR A 719 -22.98 -9.08 -0.08
N ASP A 720 -23.74 -8.92 -1.17
CA ASP A 720 -23.22 -8.52 -2.49
C ASP A 720 -23.30 -7.01 -2.75
N ARG A 721 -23.88 -6.25 -1.81
CA ARG A 721 -24.01 -4.78 -1.88
C ARG A 721 -23.99 -4.16 -0.47
N GLU A 722 -23.71 -2.86 -0.40
CA GLU A 722 -23.90 -2.13 0.86
C GLU A 722 -25.39 -1.93 1.17
N LEU A 723 -25.71 -1.80 2.46
CA LEU A 723 -27.05 -1.41 2.92
C LEU A 723 -27.36 0.02 2.46
N GLY A 724 -28.49 0.18 1.79
CA GLY A 724 -29.04 1.47 1.42
C GLY A 724 -30.08 2.00 2.42
N TRP A 725 -30.49 3.25 2.24
CA TRP A 725 -31.57 3.85 3.03
C TRP A 725 -32.93 3.12 2.91
N PRO A 726 -33.31 2.50 1.77
CA PRO A 726 -34.48 1.63 1.72
C PRO A 726 -34.39 0.44 2.67
N ASP A 727 -33.21 -0.20 2.75
CA ASP A 727 -32.97 -1.32 3.68
C ASP A 727 -33.07 -0.82 5.12
N MET A 728 -32.52 0.36 5.41
CA MET A 728 -32.61 0.99 6.74
C MET A 728 -34.06 1.25 7.17
N LEU A 729 -34.91 1.76 6.26
CA LEU A 729 -36.33 1.98 6.54
C LEU A 729 -37.06 0.66 6.82
N HIS A 730 -36.76 -0.38 6.05
CA HIS A 730 -37.29 -1.73 6.30
C HIS A 730 -36.86 -2.27 7.68
N ILE A 731 -35.57 -2.14 8.02
CA ILE A 731 -35.02 -2.53 9.32
C ILE A 731 -35.75 -1.80 10.47
N MET A 732 -36.02 -0.50 10.29
CA MET A 732 -36.78 0.32 11.25
C MET A 732 -38.24 -0.15 11.40
N ASP A 733 -38.91 -0.49 10.30
CA ASP A 733 -40.29 -0.99 10.32
C ASP A 733 -40.40 -2.30 11.11
N ASP A 734 -39.53 -3.26 10.78
CA ASP A 734 -39.45 -4.53 11.50
C ASP A 734 -39.11 -4.33 12.98
N PHE A 735 -38.15 -3.45 13.30
CA PHE A 735 -37.78 -3.16 14.68
C PHE A 735 -38.97 -2.58 15.47
N GLY A 736 -39.75 -1.71 14.83
CA GLY A 736 -41.01 -1.21 15.39
C GLY A 736 -42.02 -2.32 15.68
N GLN A 737 -42.16 -3.30 14.77
CA GLN A 737 -43.02 -4.47 14.99
C GLN A 737 -42.51 -5.35 16.14
N GLU A 738 -41.20 -5.58 16.25
CA GLU A 738 -40.62 -6.32 17.36
C GLU A 738 -40.88 -5.63 18.71
N LEU A 739 -40.81 -4.30 18.77
CA LEU A 739 -41.15 -3.56 19.99
C LEU A 739 -42.63 -3.73 20.38
N LEU A 740 -43.55 -3.72 19.40
CA LEU A 740 -44.96 -4.03 19.67
C LEU A 740 -45.12 -5.46 20.24
N GLN A 741 -44.42 -6.43 19.66
CA GLN A 741 -44.42 -7.82 20.14
C GLN A 741 -43.82 -7.96 21.54
N LYS A 742 -42.82 -7.15 21.89
CA LYS A 742 -42.22 -7.06 23.23
C LYS A 742 -43.08 -6.31 24.25
N GLY A 743 -44.26 -5.85 23.86
CA GLY A 743 -45.26 -5.26 24.77
C GLY A 743 -45.25 -3.73 24.86
N TYR A 744 -44.50 -3.04 24.00
CA TYR A 744 -44.57 -1.57 23.91
C TYR A 744 -45.88 -1.14 23.23
N SER A 745 -46.50 -0.07 23.72
CA SER A 745 -47.70 0.48 23.08
C SER A 745 -47.38 1.16 21.74
N THR A 746 -48.37 1.26 20.85
CA THR A 746 -48.23 1.98 19.57
C THR A 746 -47.77 3.44 19.76
N GLN A 747 -48.19 4.10 20.84
CA GLN A 747 -47.74 5.46 21.16
C GLN A 747 -46.28 5.51 21.61
N GLN A 748 -45.78 4.47 22.31
CA GLN A 748 -44.38 4.34 22.68
C GLN A 748 -43.51 4.10 21.45
N VAL A 749 -43.86 3.10 20.64
CA VAL A 749 -43.14 2.79 19.39
C VAL A 749 -43.10 4.00 18.45
N LYS A 750 -44.22 4.73 18.32
CA LYS A 750 -44.23 5.97 17.53
C LYS A 750 -43.28 7.03 18.09
N ARG A 751 -43.25 7.24 19.41
CA ARG A 751 -42.33 8.20 20.05
C ARG A 751 -40.86 7.82 19.84
N ILE A 752 -40.54 6.54 19.97
CA ILE A 752 -39.18 6.01 19.76
C ILE A 752 -38.75 6.17 18.29
N MET A 753 -39.62 5.82 17.34
CA MET A 753 -39.22 5.70 15.92
C MET A 753 -39.42 6.98 15.09
N THR A 754 -40.17 7.98 15.56
CA THR A 754 -40.46 9.18 14.73
C THR A 754 -39.18 9.94 14.36
N GLY A 755 -38.31 10.24 15.33
CA GLY A 755 -37.05 10.96 15.09
C GLY A 755 -36.09 10.20 14.17
N PRO A 756 -35.78 8.92 14.47
CA PRO A 756 -34.98 8.06 13.61
C PRO A 756 -35.51 7.96 12.17
N ARG A 757 -36.83 7.71 12.03
CA ARG A 757 -37.46 7.51 10.72
C ARG A 757 -37.41 8.78 9.87
N GLN A 758 -37.68 9.95 10.45
CA GLN A 758 -37.61 11.22 9.72
C GLN A 758 -36.22 11.48 9.14
N LYS A 759 -35.15 11.15 9.87
CA LYS A 759 -33.76 11.26 9.37
C LYS A 759 -33.49 10.30 8.21
N ALA A 760 -33.90 9.03 8.35
CA ALA A 760 -33.74 8.05 7.29
C ALA A 760 -34.55 8.41 6.02
N GLU A 761 -35.78 8.89 6.16
CA GLU A 761 -36.61 9.37 5.04
C GLU A 761 -36.00 10.60 4.36
N ALA A 762 -35.45 11.54 5.13
CA ALA A 762 -34.75 12.70 4.58
C ALA A 762 -33.53 12.27 3.75
N MET A 763 -32.72 11.34 4.25
CA MET A 763 -31.56 10.82 3.50
C MET A 763 -31.96 10.03 2.25
N ASN A 764 -33.02 9.22 2.33
CA ASN A 764 -33.57 8.51 1.17
C ASN A 764 -34.06 9.50 0.09
N SER A 765 -34.72 10.60 0.50
CA SER A 765 -35.27 11.62 -0.41
C SER A 765 -34.21 12.45 -1.12
N GLN A 766 -33.00 12.54 -0.55
CA GLN A 766 -31.88 13.24 -1.18
C GLN A 766 -31.29 12.47 -2.37
N ASN A 767 -31.83 11.28 -2.72
CA ASN A 767 -31.29 10.40 -3.76
C ASN A 767 -29.77 10.29 -3.68
N LEU A 768 -29.22 10.17 -2.47
CA LEU A 768 -27.83 9.80 -2.26
C LEU A 768 -27.69 8.29 -2.56
N VAL A 769 -28.18 7.87 -3.73
CA VAL A 769 -28.09 6.51 -4.23
C VAL A 769 -26.79 6.45 -4.99
N SER A 770 -25.77 5.93 -4.29
CA SER A 770 -24.48 5.51 -4.82
C SER A 770 -23.42 6.61 -5.04
N VAL A 771 -22.19 6.18 -4.76
CA VAL A 771 -20.90 6.80 -5.05
C VAL A 771 -20.75 7.20 -6.54
N GLU A 772 -21.58 6.67 -7.45
CA GLU A 772 -21.52 6.96 -8.88
C GLU A 772 -22.13 8.33 -9.25
N GLU A 773 -23.20 8.79 -8.60
CA GLU A 773 -23.78 10.11 -8.87
C GLU A 773 -22.97 11.25 -8.22
N ALA A 774 -22.38 11.01 -7.05
CA ALA A 774 -21.46 11.97 -6.41
C ALA A 774 -20.17 12.19 -7.24
N LYS A 775 -19.69 11.15 -7.94
CA LYS A 775 -18.63 11.27 -8.94
C LYS A 775 -19.08 12.17 -10.10
N SER A 776 -20.29 12.00 -10.62
CA SER A 776 -20.83 12.84 -11.71
C SER A 776 -20.97 14.33 -11.33
N PHE A 777 -21.27 14.62 -10.05
CA PHE A 777 -21.45 16.00 -9.56
C PHE A 777 -20.12 16.73 -9.35
N ARG A 778 -19.04 16.02 -8.99
CA ARG A 778 -17.68 16.59 -8.89
C ARG A 778 -17.13 17.08 -10.24
N PHE A 779 -17.53 16.47 -11.35
CA PHE A 779 -17.06 16.82 -12.70
C PHE A 779 -17.78 18.01 -13.36
N ARG A 780 -18.92 18.48 -12.84
CA ARG A 780 -19.63 19.64 -13.40
C ARG A 780 -19.19 21.00 -12.87
N VAL A 781 -18.38 21.04 -11.80
CA VAL A 781 -18.04 22.29 -11.08
C VAL A 781 -16.51 22.48 -10.91
N ARG A 782 -15.68 21.78 -11.68
CA ARG A 782 -14.25 22.13 -11.85
C ARG A 782 -13.93 22.45 -13.29
#